data_AF-A0A355DPD9-F1
#
_entry.id   AF-A0A355DPD9-F1
#
_cell.length_a   1.000
_cell.length_b   1.000
_cell.length_c   1.000
_cell.angle_alpha   90.00
_cell.angle_beta   90.00
_cell.angle_gamma   90.00
#
_symmetry.space_group_name_H-M   'P 1'
#
loop_
_entity.id
_entity.type
_entity.pdbx_description
1 polymer ?
#
loop_
_entity_poly.entity_id
_entity_poly.type
_entity_poly.pdbx_seq_one_letter_code
_entity_poly.pdbx_strand_id
1 'polypeptide(L)'
;MNATSNQQEFITFSPSLQTEDPLANYWLRQVTVRLRREICWRWYLQDGITVASSSLLPPLTNKLTDALDMSRYSEEKFQFYQSDPTGKYLTDKLTVERPTNYPVMRGSFSWVVDTLRLDEVSTFILALGLIVSFDHAASEVIAACLNDSAANYPTLALAQKLWERPEEVLAIADPEHPLWRYGLLQYLQSHSLVGVDWQSPFVVPPLVANRLLFAHSPLPQIVIPLEDSAVKIASTNTKSIGADWQIVAFRLRKLADRLRIVPIQASRGSIPTEVIQEISEIAQRKVVELNGNQTLLENGVYLKSLVTLCWLTGQDLFISRDGSEVKAGEKNRYLLSLQSIPIVIFLGICDRQDLTHIPSNLLLPIVKVPTLSYSARVRVWQEELRTTNPDLNQTIAECSRRFRYEKGTIHTICMGIQGEDFQVSPKDLFAACRAELNLNIGELAQSVTPRFNPEELVLPPKQQALFEDIYQAMKSLTQVHYELGTAKAWNECGISVLFAGLPGTGKTMAAEILAAKLELPMYRIDLSQVVNKYIGETEKNLKRLFDTADISDTVLFFDEADALFGRRTEVKDAHDRYANLEISYLLERMERFKGLAILATNRKKDLDEAFLRRLRYIVDFPLPDVCDRQKIWQQAIPKKVDASQLDFDFLAKQFPLAGGNIRSIVFNACLQTAGTAIGDGQWGVGSGEGKFIQLRMEEIVICIKREYDKLNRSVSLEQFGVYAKLIERINNG
;
A
#
# COMPACT_ATOMS: atom_id res chain seq x y z
N MET A 1 -66.65 1.58 33.84
CA MET A 1 -67.33 2.08 32.62
C MET A 1 -66.63 3.39 32.26
N ASN A 2 -65.79 3.54 31.22
CA ASN A 2 -65.50 2.75 30.03
C ASN A 2 -64.00 2.48 29.92
N ALA A 3 -63.63 1.20 29.89
CA ALA A 3 -62.33 0.75 29.44
C ALA A 3 -62.40 0.64 27.90
N THR A 4 -62.00 1.69 27.20
CA THR A 4 -61.61 1.56 25.78
C THR A 4 -60.22 0.97 25.78
N SER A 5 -60.16 -0.34 25.62
CA SER A 5 -58.98 -1.07 25.17
C SER A 5 -58.45 -0.41 23.88
N ASN A 6 -57.40 0.42 24.00
CA ASN A 6 -56.55 0.73 22.86
C ASN A 6 -55.90 -0.58 22.44
N GLN A 7 -56.53 -1.30 21.50
CA GLN A 7 -55.86 -2.36 20.75
C GLN A 7 -54.62 -1.69 20.13
N GLN A 8 -53.43 -2.00 20.64
CA GLN A 8 -52.19 -1.63 19.97
C GLN A 8 -52.24 -2.24 18.57
N GLU A 9 -52.55 -1.43 17.56
CA GLU A 9 -52.58 -1.89 16.18
C GLU A 9 -51.17 -2.32 15.78
N PHE A 10 -51.02 -3.58 15.37
CA PHE A 10 -49.73 -4.16 15.00
C PHE A 10 -49.13 -3.40 13.80
N ILE A 11 -47.98 -2.77 14.01
CA ILE A 11 -47.23 -2.03 12.97
C ILE A 11 -46.55 -3.01 12.00
N THR A 12 -46.08 -4.15 12.51
CA THR A 12 -45.38 -5.22 11.80
C THR A 12 -46.03 -6.58 12.06
N PHE A 13 -45.50 -7.68 11.52
CA PHE A 13 -46.00 -9.03 11.81
C PHE A 13 -45.65 -9.45 13.24
N SER A 14 -44.48 -9.01 13.72
CA SER A 14 -44.04 -9.16 15.11
C SER A 14 -44.60 -8.04 16.01
N PRO A 15 -45.35 -8.33 17.10
CA PRO A 15 -46.03 -7.33 17.92
C PRO A 15 -45.15 -6.34 18.70
N SER A 16 -43.91 -6.73 19.01
CA SER A 16 -43.02 -6.01 19.92
C SER A 16 -42.14 -4.98 19.22
N LEU A 17 -42.17 -4.92 17.88
CA LEU A 17 -41.32 -4.05 17.09
C LEU A 17 -41.98 -2.68 16.88
N GLN A 18 -41.30 -1.61 17.30
CA GLN A 18 -41.68 -0.23 17.05
C GLN A 18 -40.44 0.57 16.62
N THR A 19 -40.65 1.55 15.74
CA THR A 19 -39.58 2.42 15.23
C THR A 19 -39.67 3.80 15.87
N GLU A 20 -38.58 4.56 15.89
CA GLU A 20 -38.55 5.93 16.45
C GLU A 20 -39.33 6.93 15.58
N ASP A 21 -39.47 6.65 14.29
CA ASP A 21 -40.06 7.56 13.31
C ASP A 21 -41.57 7.26 13.08
N PRO A 22 -42.47 8.22 13.40
CA PRO A 22 -43.91 8.05 13.18
C PRO A 22 -44.30 7.80 11.72
N LEU A 23 -43.58 8.38 10.75
CA LEU A 23 -43.86 8.19 9.33
C LEU A 23 -43.41 6.80 8.86
N ALA A 24 -42.28 6.30 9.37
CA ALA A 24 -41.84 4.93 9.10
C ALA A 24 -42.86 3.91 9.63
N ASN A 25 -43.36 4.11 10.86
CA ASN A 25 -44.41 3.28 11.45
C ASN A 25 -45.68 3.25 10.59
N TYR A 26 -46.11 4.41 10.06
CA TYR A 26 -47.26 4.49 9.16
C TYR A 26 -47.05 3.65 7.89
N TRP A 27 -45.91 3.81 7.21
CA TRP A 27 -45.66 3.10 5.95
C TRP A 27 -45.36 1.61 6.12
N LEU A 28 -44.67 1.21 7.20
CA LEU A 28 -44.47 -0.21 7.53
C LEU A 28 -45.82 -0.91 7.78
N ARG A 29 -46.75 -0.25 8.49
CA ARG A 29 -48.12 -0.74 8.65
C ARG A 29 -48.83 -0.89 7.30
N GLN A 30 -48.74 0.12 6.43
CA GLN A 30 -49.36 0.06 5.09
C GLN A 30 -48.83 -1.14 4.29
N VAL A 31 -47.51 -1.42 4.36
CA VAL A 31 -46.90 -2.60 3.76
C VAL A 31 -47.44 -3.90 4.37
N THR A 32 -47.48 -4.02 5.69
CA THR A 32 -47.99 -5.21 6.38
C THR A 32 -49.45 -5.51 6.03
N VAL A 33 -50.31 -4.48 6.01
CA VAL A 33 -51.73 -4.65 5.67
C VAL A 33 -51.89 -5.04 4.20
N ARG A 34 -51.14 -4.43 3.27
CA ARG A 34 -51.15 -4.78 1.85
C ARG A 34 -50.66 -6.21 1.59
N LEU A 35 -49.62 -6.66 2.28
CA LEU A 35 -49.13 -8.05 2.20
C LEU A 35 -50.16 -9.05 2.72
N ARG A 36 -50.82 -8.77 3.87
CA ARG A 36 -51.91 -9.61 4.38
C ARG A 36 -53.06 -9.70 3.39
N ARG A 37 -53.43 -8.57 2.78
CA ARG A 37 -54.49 -8.47 1.78
C ARG A 37 -54.17 -9.31 0.52
N GLU A 38 -52.90 -9.35 0.11
CA GLU A 38 -52.45 -10.18 -1.01
C GLU A 38 -52.49 -11.68 -0.70
N ILE A 39 -52.09 -12.10 0.51
CA ILE A 39 -52.21 -13.50 0.93
C ILE A 39 -53.67 -13.96 0.89
N CYS A 40 -54.60 -13.16 1.44
CA CYS A 40 -56.02 -13.48 1.42
C CYS A 40 -56.56 -13.65 -0.01
N TRP A 41 -56.13 -12.78 -0.93
CA TRP A 41 -56.46 -12.91 -2.34
C TRP A 41 -55.90 -14.20 -2.97
N ARG A 42 -54.66 -14.57 -2.65
CA ARG A 42 -54.06 -15.83 -3.12
C ARG A 42 -54.79 -17.07 -2.59
N TRP A 43 -55.24 -17.05 -1.33
CA TRP A 43 -56.06 -18.14 -0.76
C TRP A 43 -57.45 -18.20 -1.39
N TYR A 44 -58.08 -17.05 -1.67
CA TYR A 44 -59.34 -17.01 -2.41
C TYR A 44 -59.22 -17.62 -3.81
N LEU A 45 -58.12 -17.31 -4.53
CA LEU A 45 -57.82 -17.95 -5.81
C LEU A 45 -57.59 -19.47 -5.68
N GLN A 46 -57.03 -19.95 -4.56
CA GLN A 46 -56.86 -21.38 -4.30
C GLN A 46 -58.19 -22.10 -3.99
N ASP A 47 -59.06 -21.49 -3.19
CA ASP A 47 -60.41 -22.03 -2.91
C ASP A 47 -61.30 -22.06 -4.16
N GLY A 48 -61.05 -21.16 -5.12
CA GLY A 48 -61.67 -21.21 -6.45
C GLY A 48 -61.12 -22.31 -7.36
N ILE A 49 -59.94 -22.88 -7.06
CA ILE A 49 -59.22 -23.82 -7.93
C ILE A 49 -59.34 -25.30 -7.48
N THR A 50 -59.68 -25.63 -6.23
CA THR A 50 -59.82 -27.06 -5.87
C THR A 50 -60.82 -27.40 -4.74
N VAL A 51 -61.92 -28.06 -5.12
CA VAL A 51 -62.55 -29.13 -4.29
C VAL A 51 -61.65 -30.38 -4.20
N ALA A 52 -60.46 -30.40 -4.81
CA ALA A 52 -59.62 -31.59 -4.88
C ALA A 52 -58.11 -31.30 -4.77
N SER A 53 -57.64 -30.74 -3.66
CA SER A 53 -56.37 -31.13 -3.02
C SER A 53 -56.01 -30.16 -1.89
N SER A 54 -56.29 -30.59 -0.67
CA SER A 54 -55.60 -30.07 0.51
C SER A 54 -54.10 -30.32 0.40
N SER A 55 -53.30 -29.29 0.69
CA SER A 55 -51.90 -29.34 1.15
C SER A 55 -50.73 -29.32 0.16
N LEU A 56 -50.78 -28.58 -0.96
CA LEU A 56 -49.57 -28.18 -1.70
C LEU A 56 -49.66 -26.73 -2.20
N LEU A 57 -48.60 -25.94 -1.99
CA LEU A 57 -48.38 -24.65 -2.65
C LEU A 57 -48.62 -24.79 -4.18
N PRO A 58 -49.21 -23.80 -4.86
CA PRO A 58 -49.46 -23.87 -6.30
C PRO A 58 -48.17 -24.22 -7.06
N PRO A 59 -48.27 -24.97 -8.18
CA PRO A 59 -47.10 -25.23 -9.02
C PRO A 59 -46.45 -23.91 -9.44
N LEU A 60 -45.12 -23.87 -9.47
CA LEU A 60 -44.32 -22.72 -9.87
C LEU A 60 -44.90 -22.10 -11.16
N THR A 61 -45.48 -20.91 -11.07
CA THR A 61 -46.02 -20.22 -12.22
C THR A 61 -44.88 -19.72 -13.11
N ASN A 62 -44.96 -20.02 -14.40
CA ASN A 62 -43.98 -19.56 -15.37
C ASN A 62 -44.09 -18.03 -15.53
N LYS A 63 -42.97 -17.34 -15.78
CA LYS A 63 -42.87 -15.86 -15.74
C LYS A 63 -43.87 -15.14 -16.66
N LEU A 64 -44.23 -15.78 -17.77
CA LEU A 64 -45.20 -15.28 -18.75
C LEU A 64 -46.66 -15.44 -18.27
N THR A 65 -46.96 -16.49 -17.51
CA THR A 65 -48.30 -16.76 -16.96
C THR A 65 -48.63 -15.74 -15.87
N ASP A 66 -47.67 -15.42 -15.01
CA ASP A 66 -47.82 -14.44 -13.93
C ASP A 66 -48.14 -13.02 -14.42
N ALA A 67 -47.60 -12.62 -15.58
CA ALA A 67 -47.88 -11.33 -16.21
C ALA A 67 -49.25 -11.29 -16.91
N LEU A 68 -49.69 -12.42 -17.47
CA LEU A 68 -51.02 -12.56 -18.07
C LEU A 68 -52.12 -12.60 -17.00
N ASP A 69 -51.85 -13.21 -15.84
CA ASP A 69 -52.78 -13.29 -14.71
C ASP A 69 -53.05 -11.91 -14.08
N MET A 70 -52.08 -11.01 -14.06
CA MET A 70 -52.25 -9.63 -13.56
C MET A 70 -53.32 -8.84 -14.33
N SER A 71 -53.37 -9.00 -15.65
CA SER A 71 -54.39 -8.34 -16.48
C SER A 71 -55.75 -9.05 -16.35
N ARG A 72 -55.74 -10.38 -16.25
CA ARG A 72 -56.95 -11.21 -16.26
C ARG A 72 -57.77 -11.11 -14.98
N TYR A 73 -57.10 -10.99 -13.83
CA TYR A 73 -57.74 -11.03 -12.52
C TYR A 73 -57.82 -9.69 -11.80
N SER A 74 -57.43 -8.58 -12.45
CA SER A 74 -57.41 -7.24 -11.84
C SER A 74 -58.79 -6.80 -11.34
N GLU A 75 -59.84 -7.02 -12.13
CA GLU A 75 -61.22 -6.65 -11.80
C GLU A 75 -61.81 -7.56 -10.71
N GLU A 76 -61.56 -8.87 -10.79
CA GLU A 76 -61.96 -9.85 -9.76
C GLU A 76 -61.28 -9.58 -8.41
N LYS A 77 -59.99 -9.23 -8.43
CA LYS A 77 -59.22 -8.85 -7.24
C LYS A 77 -59.79 -7.59 -6.58
N PHE A 78 -60.14 -6.59 -7.38
CA PHE A 78 -60.77 -5.37 -6.88
C PHE A 78 -62.16 -5.65 -6.29
N GLN A 79 -62.96 -6.50 -6.93
CA GLN A 79 -64.25 -6.91 -6.37
C GLN A 79 -64.09 -7.70 -5.06
N PHE A 80 -63.11 -8.60 -4.95
CA PHE A 80 -62.81 -9.31 -3.70
C PHE A 80 -62.49 -8.34 -2.56
N TYR A 81 -61.67 -7.31 -2.80
CA TYR A 81 -61.34 -6.31 -1.78
C TYR A 81 -62.52 -5.48 -1.29
N GLN A 82 -63.59 -5.37 -2.07
CA GLN A 82 -64.79 -4.62 -1.69
C GLN A 82 -65.91 -5.49 -1.11
N SER A 83 -66.03 -6.74 -1.58
CA SER A 83 -67.16 -7.62 -1.28
C SER A 83 -66.87 -8.65 -0.20
N ASP A 84 -65.64 -9.16 -0.10
CA ASP A 84 -65.26 -10.15 0.91
C ASP A 84 -65.10 -9.50 2.30
N PRO A 85 -65.66 -10.06 3.39
CA PRO A 85 -65.52 -9.51 4.74
C PRO A 85 -64.07 -9.29 5.20
N THR A 86 -63.15 -10.18 4.81
CA THR A 86 -61.73 -10.10 5.19
C THR A 86 -61.01 -9.07 4.31
N GLY A 87 -61.24 -9.10 3.00
CA GLY A 87 -60.70 -8.12 2.05
C GLY A 87 -61.12 -6.69 2.37
N LYS A 88 -62.39 -6.50 2.72
CA LYS A 88 -62.96 -5.21 3.12
C LYS A 88 -62.38 -4.72 4.45
N TYR A 89 -62.32 -5.58 5.47
CA TYR A 89 -61.71 -5.23 6.75
C TYR A 89 -60.26 -4.73 6.61
N LEU A 90 -59.44 -5.41 5.81
CA LEU A 90 -58.06 -4.99 5.55
C LEU A 90 -57.98 -3.71 4.73
N THR A 91 -58.91 -3.50 3.80
CA THR A 91 -58.98 -2.25 3.01
C THR A 91 -59.39 -1.07 3.88
N ASP A 92 -60.35 -1.25 4.80
CA ASP A 92 -60.73 -0.22 5.76
C ASP A 92 -59.54 0.16 6.66
N LYS A 93 -58.67 -0.80 7.02
CA LYS A 93 -57.44 -0.55 7.79
C LYS A 93 -56.35 0.24 7.06
N LEU A 94 -56.46 0.43 5.73
CA LEU A 94 -55.56 1.29 4.95
C LEU A 94 -55.96 2.76 5.00
N THR A 95 -57.21 3.09 5.37
CA THR A 95 -57.77 4.46 5.38
C THR A 95 -57.28 5.37 6.52
N VAL A 96 -56.27 4.92 7.27
CA VAL A 96 -55.71 5.68 8.39
C VAL A 96 -55.04 6.95 7.89
N GLU A 97 -55.29 8.08 8.56
CA GLU A 97 -54.70 9.36 8.21
C GLU A 97 -53.17 9.35 8.36
N ARG A 98 -52.49 9.89 7.34
CA ARG A 98 -51.04 10.05 7.35
C ARG A 98 -50.65 11.07 8.44
N PRO A 99 -49.65 10.77 9.29
CA PRO A 99 -49.15 11.73 10.26
C PRO A 99 -48.58 12.96 9.53
N THR A 100 -49.01 14.17 9.92
CA THR A 100 -48.61 15.44 9.32
C THR A 100 -47.55 16.20 10.12
N ASN A 101 -47.33 15.82 11.38
CA ASN A 101 -46.35 16.44 12.27
C ASN A 101 -45.42 15.37 12.86
N TYR A 102 -44.17 15.36 12.41
CA TYR A 102 -43.14 14.39 12.82
C TYR A 102 -41.77 15.07 12.91
N PRO A 103 -40.86 14.60 13.81
CA PRO A 103 -39.53 15.18 13.95
C PRO A 103 -38.67 14.86 12.73
N VAL A 104 -38.27 15.88 11.98
CA VAL A 104 -37.41 15.74 10.80
C VAL A 104 -35.95 15.80 11.24
N MET A 105 -35.40 14.66 11.66
CA MET A 105 -33.98 14.53 12.00
C MET A 105 -33.19 14.01 10.80
N ARG A 106 -32.00 14.58 10.54
CA ARG A 106 -31.15 14.15 9.42
C ARG A 106 -30.83 12.64 9.48
N GLY A 107 -31.19 11.94 8.41
CA GLY A 107 -31.01 10.50 8.28
C GLY A 107 -32.19 9.64 8.75
N SER A 108 -33.24 10.24 9.32
CA SER A 108 -34.52 9.56 9.58
C SER A 108 -35.26 9.26 8.27
N PHE A 109 -36.18 8.31 8.31
CA PHE A 109 -37.06 7.99 7.19
C PHE A 109 -37.84 9.22 6.71
N SER A 110 -38.43 9.99 7.63
CA SER A 110 -39.12 11.26 7.38
C SER A 110 -38.25 12.28 6.65
N TRP A 111 -37.01 12.47 7.12
CA TRP A 111 -36.08 13.40 6.47
C TRP A 111 -35.73 13.01 5.04
N VAL A 112 -35.58 11.71 4.76
CA VAL A 112 -35.31 11.23 3.39
C VAL A 112 -36.49 11.52 2.47
N VAL A 113 -37.72 11.26 2.92
CA VAL A 113 -38.95 11.52 2.17
C VAL A 113 -39.06 13.00 1.81
N ASP A 114 -38.84 13.90 2.79
CA ASP A 114 -38.94 15.34 2.57
C ASP A 114 -37.79 15.90 1.72
N THR A 115 -36.56 15.44 1.97
CA THR A 115 -35.35 15.94 1.28
C THR A 115 -35.33 15.52 -0.19
N LEU A 116 -35.72 14.27 -0.48
CA LEU A 116 -35.77 13.75 -1.84
C LEU A 116 -37.11 14.03 -2.55
N ARG A 117 -38.09 14.60 -1.83
CA ARG A 117 -39.46 14.84 -2.30
C ARG A 117 -40.09 13.57 -2.90
N LEU A 118 -39.98 12.46 -2.16
CA LEU A 118 -40.51 11.18 -2.61
C LEU A 118 -42.04 11.24 -2.69
N ASP A 119 -42.59 10.69 -3.77
CA ASP A 119 -44.02 10.44 -3.90
C ASP A 119 -44.45 9.24 -3.03
N GLU A 120 -45.76 9.01 -2.99
CA GLU A 120 -46.35 7.95 -2.15
C GLU A 120 -45.87 6.56 -2.56
N VAL A 121 -45.72 6.31 -3.86
CA VAL A 121 -45.26 5.02 -4.38
C VAL A 121 -43.80 4.78 -4.02
N SER A 122 -42.92 5.76 -4.20
CA SER A 122 -41.51 5.63 -3.80
C SER A 122 -41.34 5.42 -2.30
N THR A 123 -42.16 6.10 -1.50
CA THR A 123 -42.13 5.94 -0.04
C THR A 123 -42.60 4.55 0.37
N PHE A 124 -43.63 4.02 -0.30
CA PHE A 124 -44.09 2.65 -0.12
C PHE A 124 -43.02 1.62 -0.49
N ILE A 125 -42.35 1.76 -1.63
CA ILE A 125 -41.30 0.82 -2.06
C ILE A 125 -40.10 0.85 -1.12
N LEU A 126 -39.72 2.04 -0.63
CA LEU A 126 -38.69 2.17 0.39
C LEU A 126 -39.07 1.41 1.67
N ALA A 127 -40.32 1.56 2.15
CA ALA A 127 -40.82 0.82 3.30
C ALA A 127 -40.91 -0.69 3.06
N LEU A 128 -41.25 -1.13 1.84
CA LEU A 128 -41.28 -2.54 1.45
C LEU A 128 -39.88 -3.17 1.46
N GLY A 129 -38.85 -2.43 1.03
CA GLY A 129 -37.46 -2.89 1.15
C GLY A 129 -36.92 -2.88 2.59
N LEU A 130 -37.52 -2.04 3.44
CA LEU A 130 -37.13 -1.85 4.83
C LEU A 130 -37.71 -2.94 5.75
N ILE A 131 -38.92 -3.42 5.48
CA ILE A 131 -39.63 -4.38 6.34
C ILE A 131 -38.85 -5.68 6.54
N VAL A 132 -38.12 -6.16 5.53
CA VAL A 132 -37.31 -7.40 5.61
C VAL A 132 -36.10 -7.23 6.53
N SER A 133 -35.52 -6.04 6.58
CA SER A 133 -34.40 -5.74 7.48
C SER A 133 -34.86 -5.50 8.93
N PHE A 134 -36.15 -5.21 9.14
CA PHE A 134 -36.71 -4.88 10.44
C PHE A 134 -37.47 -6.04 11.10
N ASP A 135 -38.30 -6.76 10.35
CA ASP A 135 -39.10 -7.88 10.83
C ASP A 135 -38.84 -9.13 9.99
N HIS A 136 -38.17 -10.12 10.59
CA HIS A 136 -37.80 -11.34 9.89
C HIS A 136 -39.01 -12.12 9.36
N ALA A 137 -40.14 -12.07 10.08
CA ALA A 137 -41.39 -12.74 9.70
C ALA A 137 -41.96 -12.23 8.36
N ALA A 138 -41.58 -11.02 7.93
CA ALA A 138 -41.99 -10.50 6.62
C ALA A 138 -41.42 -11.32 5.45
N SER A 139 -40.27 -11.98 5.63
CA SER A 139 -39.61 -12.78 4.59
C SER A 139 -40.48 -13.96 4.15
N GLU A 140 -41.04 -14.69 5.11
CA GLU A 140 -41.92 -15.84 4.86
C GLU A 140 -43.24 -15.41 4.21
N VAL A 141 -43.79 -14.27 4.64
CA VAL A 141 -44.98 -13.68 4.05
C VAL A 141 -44.75 -13.27 2.59
N ILE A 142 -43.58 -12.69 2.29
CA ILE A 142 -43.20 -12.32 0.93
C ILE A 142 -43.04 -13.57 0.05
N ALA A 143 -42.39 -14.62 0.56
CA ALA A 143 -42.27 -15.91 -0.12
C ALA A 143 -43.64 -16.52 -0.44
N ALA A 144 -44.60 -16.43 0.49
CA ALA A 144 -45.99 -16.86 0.27
C ALA A 144 -46.71 -16.03 -0.81
N CYS A 145 -46.55 -14.71 -0.82
CA CYS A 145 -47.13 -13.82 -1.84
C CYS A 145 -46.57 -14.10 -3.26
N LEU A 146 -45.28 -14.41 -3.33
CA LEU A 146 -44.57 -14.77 -4.56
C LEU A 146 -44.81 -16.22 -5.00
N ASN A 147 -45.37 -17.06 -4.11
CA ASN A 147 -45.53 -18.49 -4.31
C ASN A 147 -44.21 -19.22 -4.61
N ASP A 148 -43.13 -18.77 -3.97
CA ASP A 148 -41.79 -19.35 -4.09
C ASP A 148 -41.10 -19.32 -2.73
N SER A 149 -40.85 -20.50 -2.15
CA SER A 149 -40.21 -20.64 -0.83
C SER A 149 -38.75 -20.18 -0.81
N ALA A 150 -38.10 -20.03 -1.97
CA ALA A 150 -36.75 -19.47 -2.08
C ALA A 150 -36.76 -17.93 -2.16
N ALA A 151 -37.91 -17.30 -2.44
CA ALA A 151 -38.03 -15.87 -2.70
C ALA A 151 -38.34 -15.07 -1.42
N ASN A 152 -37.33 -14.89 -0.57
CA ASN A 152 -37.46 -14.23 0.73
C ASN A 152 -37.38 -12.69 0.72
N TYR A 153 -37.24 -12.07 -0.45
CA TYR A 153 -37.02 -10.63 -0.60
C TYR A 153 -38.02 -10.02 -1.59
N PRO A 154 -38.41 -8.76 -1.40
CA PRO A 154 -39.36 -8.09 -2.27
C PRO A 154 -38.75 -7.82 -3.65
N THR A 155 -39.61 -7.81 -4.66
CA THR A 155 -39.29 -7.48 -6.05
C THR A 155 -40.20 -6.35 -6.53
N LEU A 156 -39.80 -5.63 -7.60
CA LEU A 156 -40.67 -4.58 -8.16
C LEU A 156 -41.97 -5.17 -8.71
N ALA A 157 -41.93 -6.42 -9.20
CA ALA A 157 -43.12 -7.19 -9.55
C ALA A 157 -44.09 -7.39 -8.36
N LEU A 158 -43.58 -7.64 -7.16
CA LEU A 158 -44.42 -7.71 -5.96
C LEU A 158 -44.98 -6.33 -5.59
N ALA A 159 -44.16 -5.28 -5.65
CA ALA A 159 -44.62 -3.92 -5.37
C ALA A 159 -45.78 -3.52 -6.30
N GLN A 160 -45.69 -3.88 -7.59
CA GLN A 160 -46.75 -3.66 -8.58
C GLN A 160 -48.04 -4.43 -8.26
N LYS A 161 -47.95 -5.63 -7.67
CA LYS A 161 -49.11 -6.43 -7.23
C LYS A 161 -49.83 -5.82 -6.02
N LEU A 162 -49.08 -5.19 -5.13
CA LEU A 162 -49.56 -4.65 -3.85
C LEU A 162 -50.13 -3.23 -3.96
N TRP A 163 -49.66 -2.45 -4.94
CA TRP A 163 -50.10 -1.08 -5.17
C TRP A 163 -51.41 -1.03 -5.95
N GLU A 164 -52.26 -0.03 -5.66
CA GLU A 164 -53.58 0.10 -6.30
C GLU A 164 -53.49 0.59 -7.75
N ARG A 165 -52.43 1.35 -8.07
CA ARG A 165 -52.17 1.92 -9.40
C ARG A 165 -50.86 1.37 -9.97
N PRO A 166 -50.86 0.14 -10.51
CA PRO A 166 -49.64 -0.57 -10.89
C PRO A 166 -48.74 0.19 -11.89
N GLU A 167 -49.31 1.12 -12.66
CA GLU A 167 -48.61 2.00 -13.59
C GLU A 167 -47.63 2.98 -12.90
N GLU A 168 -47.92 3.44 -11.68
CA GLU A 168 -47.08 4.40 -10.96
C GLU A 168 -45.73 3.76 -10.53
N VAL A 169 -45.70 2.42 -10.36
CA VAL A 169 -44.48 1.67 -10.00
C VAL A 169 -43.47 1.63 -11.15
N LEU A 170 -43.91 1.79 -12.41
CA LEU A 170 -43.04 1.78 -13.59
C LEU A 170 -42.01 2.91 -13.57
N ALA A 171 -42.36 4.07 -12.99
CA ALA A 171 -41.45 5.21 -12.88
C ALA A 171 -40.19 4.92 -12.02
N ILE A 172 -40.26 3.89 -11.15
CA ILE A 172 -39.20 3.54 -10.21
C ILE A 172 -38.17 2.59 -10.84
N ALA A 173 -38.47 2.00 -12.00
CA ALA A 173 -37.49 1.22 -12.77
C ALA A 173 -36.41 2.07 -13.44
N ASP A 174 -36.49 3.40 -13.40
CA ASP A 174 -35.40 4.26 -13.84
C ASP A 174 -34.20 4.13 -12.86
N PRO A 175 -32.99 3.75 -13.33
CA PRO A 175 -31.79 3.73 -12.50
C PRO A 175 -31.44 5.09 -11.87
N GLU A 176 -31.86 6.20 -12.49
CA GLU A 176 -31.63 7.57 -11.97
C GLU A 176 -32.63 7.96 -10.87
N HIS A 177 -33.62 7.11 -10.59
CA HIS A 177 -34.59 7.35 -9.54
C HIS A 177 -33.89 7.52 -8.17
N PRO A 178 -34.32 8.48 -7.32
CA PRO A 178 -33.64 8.80 -6.06
C PRO A 178 -33.36 7.58 -5.15
N LEU A 179 -34.26 6.59 -5.11
CA LEU A 179 -34.09 5.39 -4.29
C LEU A 179 -32.81 4.59 -4.66
N TRP A 180 -32.52 4.42 -5.95
CA TRP A 180 -31.34 3.69 -6.44
C TRP A 180 -30.10 4.58 -6.47
N ARG A 181 -30.31 5.83 -6.90
CA ARG A 181 -29.29 6.86 -7.07
C ARG A 181 -28.56 7.17 -5.76
N TYR A 182 -29.30 7.30 -4.66
CA TYR A 182 -28.73 7.57 -3.33
C TYR A 182 -28.34 6.28 -2.58
N GLY A 183 -28.58 5.10 -3.18
CA GLY A 183 -28.22 3.80 -2.59
C GLY A 183 -29.10 3.36 -1.42
N LEU A 184 -30.29 3.94 -1.28
CA LEU A 184 -31.28 3.56 -0.28
C LEU A 184 -31.80 2.13 -0.54
N LEU A 185 -31.98 1.78 -1.81
CA LEU A 185 -32.29 0.43 -2.26
C LEU A 185 -31.11 -0.16 -3.05
N GLN A 186 -30.86 -1.45 -2.83
CA GLN A 186 -29.83 -2.20 -3.53
C GLN A 186 -30.35 -3.58 -3.92
N TYR A 187 -29.95 -4.06 -5.10
CA TYR A 187 -30.25 -5.42 -5.56
C TYR A 187 -29.28 -6.42 -4.92
N LEU A 188 -29.78 -7.56 -4.45
CA LEU A 188 -28.96 -8.61 -3.82
C LEU A 188 -28.10 -9.39 -4.83
N GLN A 189 -28.58 -9.52 -6.07
CA GLN A 189 -27.90 -10.22 -7.17
C GLN A 189 -28.12 -9.46 -8.46
N SER A 190 -27.15 -8.65 -8.90
CA SER A 190 -27.22 -8.02 -10.22
C SER A 190 -26.63 -8.97 -11.28
N HIS A 191 -27.49 -9.70 -12.00
CA HIS A 191 -27.05 -10.53 -13.13
C HIS A 191 -26.74 -9.69 -14.39
N SER A 192 -27.12 -8.41 -14.42
CA SER A 192 -26.85 -7.47 -15.50
C SER A 192 -26.15 -6.19 -14.98
N LEU A 193 -25.15 -5.73 -15.73
CA LEU A 193 -24.47 -4.44 -15.48
C LEU A 193 -25.29 -3.23 -15.96
N VAL A 194 -26.40 -3.47 -16.69
CA VAL A 194 -27.20 -2.45 -17.36
C VAL A 194 -28.67 -2.82 -17.23
N GLY A 195 -29.43 -2.04 -16.46
CA GLY A 195 -30.89 -2.12 -16.34
C GLY A 195 -31.40 -2.65 -15.00
N VAL A 196 -32.49 -2.05 -14.53
CA VAL A 196 -33.30 -2.55 -13.41
C VAL A 196 -34.02 -3.81 -13.87
N ASP A 197 -33.68 -4.95 -13.27
CA ASP A 197 -34.44 -6.18 -13.46
C ASP A 197 -35.66 -6.16 -12.54
N TRP A 198 -36.85 -6.21 -13.14
CA TRP A 198 -38.14 -6.11 -12.47
C TRP A 198 -38.37 -7.24 -11.45
N GLN A 199 -37.70 -8.38 -11.63
CA GLN A 199 -37.80 -9.56 -10.79
C GLN A 199 -36.62 -9.71 -9.83
N SER A 200 -35.60 -8.85 -9.94
CA SER A 200 -34.44 -8.93 -9.06
C SER A 200 -34.82 -8.50 -7.63
N PRO A 201 -34.43 -9.30 -6.61
CA PRO A 201 -34.72 -8.98 -5.21
C PRO A 201 -33.97 -7.73 -4.79
N PHE A 202 -34.69 -6.82 -4.14
CA PHE A 202 -34.11 -5.60 -3.58
C PHE A 202 -34.28 -5.54 -2.06
N VAL A 203 -33.39 -4.82 -1.40
CA VAL A 203 -33.44 -4.61 0.04
C VAL A 203 -32.87 -3.25 0.39
N VAL A 204 -33.34 -2.67 1.50
CA VAL A 204 -32.61 -1.56 2.15
C VAL A 204 -31.44 -2.18 2.92
N PRO A 205 -30.17 -1.81 2.63
CA PRO A 205 -29.03 -2.37 3.34
C PRO A 205 -29.16 -2.24 4.86
N PRO A 206 -28.77 -3.23 5.67
CA PRO A 206 -29.00 -3.21 7.12
C PRO A 206 -28.47 -1.96 7.84
N LEU A 207 -27.29 -1.45 7.43
CA LEU A 207 -26.70 -0.23 7.99
C LEU A 207 -27.56 1.02 7.71
N VAL A 208 -28.13 1.10 6.50
CA VAL A 208 -29.02 2.18 6.08
C VAL A 208 -30.38 2.03 6.77
N ALA A 209 -30.92 0.80 6.84
CA ALA A 209 -32.18 0.49 7.49
C ALA A 209 -32.16 0.89 8.98
N ASN A 210 -31.09 0.52 9.70
CA ASN A 210 -30.92 0.90 11.10
C ASN A 210 -30.94 2.42 11.29
N ARG A 211 -30.26 3.17 10.41
CA ARG A 211 -30.22 4.64 10.49
C ARG A 211 -31.57 5.30 10.18
N LEU A 212 -32.32 4.78 9.21
CA LEU A 212 -33.64 5.30 8.83
C LEU A 212 -34.68 5.10 9.93
N LEU A 213 -34.63 3.95 10.61
CA LEU A 213 -35.58 3.55 11.65
C LEU A 213 -35.23 4.10 13.04
N PHE A 214 -33.93 4.25 13.32
CA PHE A 214 -33.38 4.68 14.59
C PHE A 214 -32.39 5.83 14.35
N ALA A 215 -32.89 7.06 14.25
CA ALA A 215 -32.08 8.22 13.90
C ALA A 215 -31.02 8.55 14.98
N HIS A 216 -31.19 8.05 16.19
CA HIS A 216 -30.23 8.20 17.29
C HIS A 216 -29.21 7.06 17.41
N SER A 217 -29.28 6.04 16.55
CA SER A 217 -28.35 4.90 16.63
C SER A 217 -26.89 5.35 16.49
N PRO A 218 -25.95 4.81 17.30
CA PRO A 218 -24.54 5.09 17.14
C PRO A 218 -24.01 4.61 15.78
N LEU A 219 -22.93 5.22 15.33
CA LEU A 219 -22.24 4.75 14.12
C LEU A 219 -21.66 3.35 14.35
N PRO A 220 -21.55 2.52 13.30
CA PRO A 220 -20.88 1.23 13.41
C PRO A 220 -19.42 1.40 13.84
N GLN A 221 -18.86 0.44 14.59
CA GLN A 221 -17.48 0.50 15.09
C GLN A 221 -16.41 0.65 13.99
N ILE A 222 -16.74 0.31 12.74
CA ILE A 222 -15.86 0.47 11.57
C ILE A 222 -15.69 1.94 11.14
N VAL A 223 -16.60 2.82 11.57
CA VAL A 223 -16.62 4.24 11.22
C VAL A 223 -16.22 5.03 12.46
N ILE A 224 -15.00 5.55 12.47
CA ILE A 224 -14.44 6.28 13.62
C ILE A 224 -14.45 7.78 13.30
N PRO A 225 -15.04 8.63 14.15
CA PRO A 225 -14.89 10.08 14.02
C PRO A 225 -13.42 10.46 14.05
N LEU A 226 -12.99 11.32 13.12
CA LEU A 226 -11.58 11.71 13.03
C LEU A 226 -11.09 12.47 14.29
N GLU A 227 -12.02 13.09 15.03
CA GLU A 227 -11.78 13.70 16.35
C GLU A 227 -11.35 12.68 17.42
N ASP A 228 -11.76 11.41 17.30
CA ASP A 228 -11.45 10.32 18.24
C ASP A 228 -10.29 9.44 17.76
N SER A 229 -10.04 9.36 16.45
CA SER A 229 -8.92 8.61 15.84
C SER A 229 -7.56 9.32 16.03
N ALA A 230 -7.57 10.63 16.20
CA ALA A 230 -6.36 11.40 16.43
C ALA A 230 -5.75 11.02 17.79
N VAL A 231 -4.65 10.27 17.76
CA VAL A 231 -3.63 10.36 18.82
C VAL A 231 -3.37 11.85 18.99
N LYS A 232 -3.78 12.42 20.14
CA LYS A 232 -3.55 13.82 20.50
C LYS A 232 -2.05 14.06 20.70
N ILE A 233 -1.26 13.96 19.63
CA ILE A 233 0.11 14.42 19.61
C ILE A 233 0.01 15.93 19.42
N ALA A 234 0.30 16.65 20.50
CA ALA A 234 0.19 18.10 20.64
C ALA A 234 0.39 18.83 19.31
N SER A 235 -0.63 19.59 18.92
CA SER A 235 -0.63 20.44 17.73
C SER A 235 0.55 21.41 17.79
N THR A 236 1.61 21.10 17.09
CA THR A 236 2.68 22.06 16.82
C THR A 236 2.09 23.13 15.91
N ASN A 237 2.19 24.36 16.39
CA ASN A 237 1.58 25.57 15.87
C ASN A 237 2.24 26.03 14.56
N THR A 238 2.32 25.17 13.54
CA THR A 238 2.81 25.53 12.21
C THR A 238 1.67 26.09 11.37
N LYS A 239 1.35 27.36 11.64
CA LYS A 239 0.52 28.23 10.77
C LYS A 239 1.23 28.52 9.43
N SER A 240 1.47 27.49 8.62
CA SER A 240 1.63 27.67 7.18
C SER A 240 0.62 26.77 6.49
N ILE A 241 -0.65 27.14 6.61
CA ILE A 241 -1.73 26.51 5.87
C ILE A 241 -1.35 26.61 4.40
N GLY A 242 -1.13 25.46 3.73
CA GLY A 242 -0.81 25.46 2.31
C GLY A 242 -1.92 26.19 1.56
N ALA A 243 -1.56 27.13 0.68
CA ALA A 243 -2.54 27.88 -0.12
C ALA A 243 -3.50 26.94 -0.88
N ASP A 244 -2.99 25.77 -1.29
CA ASP A 244 -3.76 24.71 -1.95
C ASP A 244 -4.87 24.13 -1.06
N TRP A 245 -4.64 23.98 0.25
CA TRP A 245 -5.60 23.42 1.21
C TRP A 245 -6.79 24.35 1.39
N GLN A 246 -6.52 25.67 1.46
CA GLN A 246 -7.56 26.68 1.55
C GLN A 246 -8.45 26.67 0.31
N ILE A 247 -7.87 26.58 -0.89
CA ILE A 247 -8.64 26.53 -2.14
C ILE A 247 -9.57 25.31 -2.16
N VAL A 248 -9.08 24.14 -1.74
CA VAL A 248 -9.91 22.93 -1.64
C VAL A 248 -11.02 23.12 -0.61
N ALA A 249 -10.70 23.59 0.59
CA ALA A 249 -11.70 23.83 1.65
C ALA A 249 -12.79 24.84 1.20
N PHE A 250 -12.42 25.92 0.53
CA PHE A 250 -13.39 26.89 -0.02
C PHE A 250 -14.27 26.29 -1.11
N ARG A 251 -13.74 25.40 -1.96
CA ARG A 251 -14.55 24.67 -2.95
C ARG A 251 -15.54 23.73 -2.29
N LEU A 252 -15.12 23.02 -1.24
CA LEU A 252 -15.98 22.10 -0.48
C LEU A 252 -17.15 22.81 0.21
N ARG A 253 -16.95 24.06 0.66
CA ARG A 253 -18.04 24.87 1.27
C ARG A 253 -19.16 25.22 0.29
N LYS A 254 -18.88 25.29 -1.02
CA LYS A 254 -19.83 25.67 -2.07
C LYS A 254 -20.48 24.50 -2.79
N LEU A 255 -19.95 23.28 -2.67
CA LEU A 255 -20.36 22.12 -3.45
C LEU A 255 -21.21 21.16 -2.60
N ALA A 256 -22.51 21.04 -2.91
CA ALA A 256 -23.43 20.18 -2.17
C ALA A 256 -24.19 19.13 -3.02
N ASP A 257 -24.00 19.11 -4.35
CA ASP A 257 -24.98 18.43 -5.22
C ASP A 257 -24.51 17.08 -5.82
N ARG A 258 -23.22 16.73 -5.74
CA ARG A 258 -22.65 15.51 -6.34
C ARG A 258 -21.46 14.98 -5.56
N LEU A 259 -21.10 13.72 -5.81
CA LEU A 259 -19.88 13.10 -5.30
C LEU A 259 -18.65 13.94 -5.67
N ARG A 260 -17.79 14.22 -4.69
CA ARG A 260 -16.49 14.84 -4.90
C ARG A 260 -15.41 14.03 -4.23
N ILE A 261 -14.30 13.83 -4.94
CA ILE A 261 -13.15 13.09 -4.44
C ILE A 261 -12.01 14.09 -4.24
N VAL A 262 -11.50 14.16 -3.01
CA VAL A 262 -10.30 14.92 -2.66
C VAL A 262 -9.14 13.94 -2.52
N PRO A 263 -8.27 13.85 -3.53
CA PRO A 263 -7.09 13.00 -3.44
C PRO A 263 -6.05 13.63 -2.50
N ILE A 264 -5.60 12.85 -1.53
CA ILE A 264 -4.58 13.23 -0.54
C ILE A 264 -3.32 12.43 -0.83
N GLN A 265 -2.31 13.13 -1.29
CA GLN A 265 -1.00 12.54 -1.53
C GLN A 265 -0.19 12.58 -0.24
N ALA A 266 0.06 11.40 0.32
CA ALA A 266 0.73 11.21 1.59
C ALA A 266 1.97 10.34 1.40
N SER A 267 3.09 10.71 2.01
CA SER A 267 4.30 9.86 2.05
C SER A 267 4.08 8.70 3.03
N ARG A 268 4.79 7.59 2.84
CA ARG A 268 4.70 6.43 3.75
C ARG A 268 5.05 6.85 5.19
N GLY A 269 4.19 6.53 6.14
CA GLY A 269 4.36 6.89 7.56
C GLY A 269 3.91 8.32 7.92
N SER A 270 3.46 9.12 6.95
CA SER A 270 2.80 10.40 7.26
C SER A 270 1.39 10.16 7.79
N ILE A 271 0.90 11.12 8.58
CA ILE A 271 -0.42 11.06 9.22
C ILE A 271 -1.35 11.99 8.42
N PRO A 272 -2.07 11.50 7.38
CA PRO A 272 -2.92 12.34 6.55
C PRO A 272 -4.13 12.90 7.31
N THR A 273 -4.50 12.30 8.45
CA THR A 273 -5.66 12.70 9.25
C THR A 273 -5.56 14.14 9.76
N GLU A 274 -4.37 14.63 10.11
CA GLU A 274 -4.17 16.02 10.56
C GLU A 274 -4.55 17.04 9.47
N VAL A 275 -4.10 16.82 8.24
CA VAL A 275 -4.40 17.70 7.10
C VAL A 275 -5.89 17.66 6.76
N ILE A 276 -6.51 16.48 6.87
CA ILE A 276 -7.95 16.32 6.67
C ILE A 276 -8.74 17.08 7.73
N GLN A 277 -8.30 17.01 8.98
CA GLN A 277 -8.93 17.71 10.08
C GLN A 277 -8.93 19.22 9.83
N GLU A 278 -7.78 19.80 9.48
CA GLU A 278 -7.69 21.22 9.14
C GLU A 278 -8.59 21.62 7.97
N ILE A 279 -8.63 20.82 6.90
CA ILE A 279 -9.52 21.06 5.76
C ILE A 279 -10.99 20.99 6.18
N SER A 280 -11.34 20.03 7.06
CA SER A 280 -12.69 19.81 7.55
C SER A 280 -13.18 20.94 8.45
N GLU A 281 -12.30 21.46 9.32
CA GLU A 281 -12.58 22.60 10.20
C GLU A 281 -12.85 23.86 9.37
N ILE A 282 -12.02 24.13 8.35
CA ILE A 282 -12.20 25.29 7.44
C ILE A 282 -13.48 25.14 6.60
N ALA A 283 -13.76 23.93 6.12
CA ALA A 283 -14.96 23.64 5.33
C ALA A 283 -16.25 23.57 6.17
N GLN A 284 -16.13 23.52 7.51
CA GLN A 284 -17.23 23.27 8.46
C GLN A 284 -17.96 21.95 8.21
N ARG A 285 -17.20 20.88 7.93
CA ARG A 285 -17.73 19.54 7.62
C ARG A 285 -17.14 18.53 8.62
N LYS A 286 -17.92 17.52 9.00
CA LYS A 286 -17.46 16.43 9.86
C LYS A 286 -16.94 15.29 9.00
N VAL A 287 -15.79 14.72 9.34
CA VAL A 287 -15.18 13.60 8.60
C VAL A 287 -15.08 12.37 9.49
N VAL A 288 -15.34 11.21 8.91
CA VAL A 288 -15.17 9.91 9.54
C VAL A 288 -14.14 9.08 8.78
N GLU A 289 -13.33 8.33 9.51
CA GLU A 289 -12.35 7.39 8.98
C GLU A 289 -12.91 5.97 9.01
N LEU A 290 -12.63 5.21 7.95
CA LEU A 290 -12.91 3.77 7.92
C LEU A 290 -11.76 2.99 8.55
N ASN A 291 -11.99 2.47 9.75
CA ASN A 291 -11.10 1.52 10.40
C ASN A 291 -11.58 0.09 10.09
N GLY A 292 -11.04 -0.55 9.05
CA GLY A 292 -11.50 -1.88 8.67
C GLY A 292 -10.60 -2.67 7.72
N ASN A 293 -10.73 -4.00 7.78
CA ASN A 293 -10.05 -4.94 6.88
C ASN A 293 -10.29 -4.56 5.41
N GLN A 294 -9.21 -4.36 4.66
CA GLN A 294 -9.25 -3.93 3.25
C GLN A 294 -10.05 -4.89 2.35
N THR A 295 -10.23 -6.15 2.75
CA THR A 295 -11.06 -7.14 2.06
C THR A 295 -12.55 -6.80 2.06
N LEU A 296 -13.05 -6.09 3.08
CA LEU A 296 -14.45 -5.64 3.13
C LEU A 296 -14.71 -4.47 2.17
N LEU A 297 -13.69 -3.67 1.87
CA LEU A 297 -13.74 -2.60 0.87
C LEU A 297 -13.78 -3.13 -0.57
N GLU A 298 -13.45 -4.41 -0.79
CA GLU A 298 -13.52 -5.05 -2.11
C GLU A 298 -14.97 -5.39 -2.51
N ASN A 299 -15.89 -5.43 -1.55
CA ASN A 299 -17.31 -5.60 -1.81
C ASN A 299 -17.97 -4.24 -2.13
N GLY A 300 -18.21 -3.98 -3.41
CA GLY A 300 -18.83 -2.72 -3.88
C GLY A 300 -20.22 -2.42 -3.28
N VAL A 301 -21.01 -3.44 -2.95
CA VAL A 301 -22.33 -3.30 -2.32
C VAL A 301 -22.19 -2.76 -0.90
N TYR A 302 -21.19 -3.27 -0.15
CA TYR A 302 -20.91 -2.83 1.21
C TYR A 302 -20.36 -1.40 1.24
N LEU A 303 -19.43 -1.07 0.34
CA LEU A 303 -18.90 0.30 0.21
C LEU A 303 -20.00 1.31 -0.10
N LYS A 304 -20.92 0.97 -1.03
CA LYS A 304 -22.09 1.82 -1.34
C LYS A 304 -22.96 2.07 -0.11
N SER A 305 -23.21 1.03 0.68
CA SER A 305 -24.00 1.11 1.91
C SER A 305 -23.36 2.02 2.97
N LEU A 306 -22.03 1.94 3.15
CA LEU A 306 -21.28 2.82 4.05
C LEU A 306 -21.31 4.29 3.59
N VAL A 307 -21.14 4.52 2.30
CA VAL A 307 -21.17 5.87 1.71
C VAL A 307 -22.56 6.49 1.86
N THR A 308 -23.63 5.73 1.61
CA THR A 308 -25.01 6.17 1.87
C THR A 308 -25.23 6.48 3.35
N LEU A 309 -24.72 5.64 4.28
CA LEU A 309 -24.81 5.91 5.72
C LEU A 309 -24.15 7.24 6.10
N CYS A 310 -22.95 7.52 5.59
CA CYS A 310 -22.23 8.77 5.86
C CYS A 310 -22.98 9.99 5.30
N TRP A 311 -23.60 9.86 4.12
CA TRP A 311 -24.46 10.91 3.58
C TRP A 311 -25.69 11.18 4.47
N LEU A 312 -26.34 10.12 4.98
CA LEU A 312 -27.48 10.21 5.90
C LEU A 312 -27.11 10.81 7.25
N THR A 313 -25.87 10.62 7.73
CA THR A 313 -25.39 11.23 8.98
C THR A 313 -24.83 12.64 8.77
N GLY A 314 -24.57 13.02 7.52
CA GLY A 314 -23.99 14.31 7.15
C GLY A 314 -22.49 14.41 7.41
N GLN A 315 -21.81 13.27 7.37
CA GLN A 315 -20.37 13.16 7.54
C GLN A 315 -19.72 12.77 6.21
N ASP A 316 -18.54 13.32 5.95
CA ASP A 316 -17.69 12.95 4.82
C ASP A 316 -16.81 11.76 5.16
N LEU A 317 -16.32 11.06 4.15
CA LEU A 317 -15.62 9.78 4.32
C LEU A 317 -14.12 9.92 4.03
N PHE A 318 -13.27 9.44 4.92
CA PHE A 318 -11.85 9.23 4.66
C PHE A 318 -11.53 7.74 4.47
N ILE A 319 -10.87 7.42 3.36
CA ILE A 319 -10.38 6.09 3.03
C ILE A 319 -8.85 6.14 3.05
N SER A 320 -8.25 5.61 4.12
CA SER A 320 -6.80 5.42 4.21
C SER A 320 -6.35 4.31 3.27
N ARG A 321 -5.17 4.49 2.65
CA ARG A 321 -4.56 3.49 1.77
C ARG A 321 -3.25 3.01 2.38
N ASP A 322 -3.35 2.06 3.30
CA ASP A 322 -2.17 1.42 3.87
C ASP A 322 -1.59 0.39 2.91
N GLY A 323 -0.49 0.76 2.25
CA GLY A 323 0.63 -0.09 1.84
C GLY A 323 0.40 -1.34 0.98
N SER A 324 -0.84 -1.69 0.64
CA SER A 324 -1.16 -2.91 -0.08
C SER A 324 -1.17 -2.63 -1.58
N GLU A 325 -0.21 -3.23 -2.29
CA GLU A 325 -0.06 -3.26 -3.75
C GLU A 325 -1.20 -4.02 -4.46
N VAL A 326 -2.46 -3.82 -4.07
CA VAL A 326 -3.58 -4.34 -4.86
C VAL A 326 -3.77 -3.44 -6.07
N LYS A 327 -3.74 -4.07 -7.26
CA LYS A 327 -3.92 -3.44 -8.57
C LYS A 327 -5.03 -2.37 -8.53
N ALA A 328 -4.63 -1.11 -8.68
CA ALA A 328 -5.48 0.08 -8.62
C ALA A 328 -6.65 0.08 -9.63
N GLY A 329 -6.64 -0.84 -10.61
CA GLY A 329 -7.64 -0.92 -11.67
C GLY A 329 -9.01 -1.47 -11.27
N GLU A 330 -9.09 -2.37 -10.28
CA GLU A 330 -10.37 -3.00 -9.88
C GLU A 330 -11.10 -2.22 -8.78
N LYS A 331 -10.36 -1.68 -7.80
CA LYS A 331 -10.92 -0.92 -6.66
C LYS A 331 -11.61 0.38 -7.09
N ASN A 332 -11.12 1.03 -8.14
CA ASN A 332 -11.67 2.30 -8.63
C ASN A 332 -12.99 2.16 -9.41
N ARG A 333 -13.38 0.97 -9.86
CA ARG A 333 -14.66 0.76 -10.56
C ARG A 333 -15.86 1.00 -9.66
N TYR A 334 -15.73 0.69 -8.37
CA TYR A 334 -16.82 0.89 -7.40
C TYR A 334 -17.08 2.38 -7.11
N LEU A 335 -16.07 3.25 -7.23
CA LEU A 335 -16.29 4.70 -7.09
C LEU A 335 -17.19 5.26 -8.21
N LEU A 336 -17.24 4.61 -9.37
CA LEU A 336 -18.13 5.00 -10.47
C LEU A 336 -19.60 4.74 -10.15
N SER A 337 -19.92 3.70 -9.36
CA SER A 337 -21.31 3.43 -8.95
C SER A 337 -21.82 4.38 -7.86
N LEU A 338 -20.95 5.24 -7.32
CA LEU A 338 -21.23 6.19 -6.24
C LEU A 338 -21.39 7.64 -6.72
N GLN A 339 -21.23 7.92 -8.02
CA GLN A 339 -21.20 9.28 -8.59
C GLN A 339 -22.37 10.17 -8.18
N SER A 340 -23.50 9.54 -7.89
CA SER A 340 -24.76 10.21 -7.71
C SER A 340 -25.08 10.58 -6.25
N ILE A 341 -24.28 10.10 -5.28
CA ILE A 341 -24.42 10.41 -3.85
C ILE A 341 -23.63 11.70 -3.53
N PRO A 342 -24.26 12.75 -2.98
CA PRO A 342 -23.62 14.02 -2.69
C PRO A 342 -22.82 13.96 -1.37
N ILE A 343 -21.63 13.38 -1.46
CA ILE A 343 -20.68 13.25 -0.36
C ILE A 343 -19.28 13.62 -0.83
N VAL A 344 -18.42 14.03 0.11
CA VAL A 344 -17.00 14.21 -0.15
C VAL A 344 -16.25 12.97 0.34
N ILE A 345 -15.42 12.40 -0.52
CA ILE A 345 -14.53 11.30 -0.18
C ILE A 345 -13.09 11.80 -0.21
N PHE A 346 -12.42 11.75 0.92
CA PHE A 346 -10.98 11.93 1.03
C PHE A 346 -10.30 10.59 0.74
N LEU A 347 -9.48 10.55 -0.31
CA LEU A 347 -8.83 9.31 -0.77
C LEU A 347 -7.31 9.42 -0.61
N GLY A 348 -6.72 8.55 0.21
CA GLY A 348 -5.26 8.43 0.31
C GLY A 348 -4.65 7.85 -0.97
N ILE A 349 -3.67 8.56 -1.55
CA ILE A 349 -2.93 8.14 -2.75
C ILE A 349 -1.41 8.23 -2.52
N CYS A 350 -0.68 7.32 -3.16
CA CYS A 350 0.79 7.35 -3.18
C CYS A 350 1.30 8.03 -4.45
N ASP A 351 0.73 7.68 -5.61
CA ASP A 351 1.11 8.25 -6.91
C ASP A 351 -0.12 8.75 -7.69
N ARG A 352 0.08 9.70 -8.60
CA ARG A 352 -0.96 10.22 -9.49
C ARG A 352 -1.56 9.14 -10.40
N GLN A 353 -0.83 8.06 -10.67
CA GLN A 353 -1.31 6.94 -11.47
C GLN A 353 -2.53 6.26 -10.85
N ASP A 354 -2.68 6.35 -9.54
CA ASP A 354 -3.83 5.81 -8.79
C ASP A 354 -5.15 6.47 -9.19
N LEU A 355 -5.11 7.67 -9.79
CA LEU A 355 -6.27 8.46 -10.19
C LEU A 355 -6.71 8.22 -11.65
N THR A 356 -5.98 7.40 -12.41
CA THR A 356 -6.20 7.26 -13.88
C THR A 356 -7.59 6.74 -14.26
N HIS A 357 -8.24 5.98 -13.38
CA HIS A 357 -9.57 5.42 -13.60
C HIS A 357 -10.71 6.28 -13.05
N ILE A 358 -10.40 7.40 -12.39
CA ILE A 358 -11.41 8.28 -11.78
C ILE A 358 -11.75 9.44 -12.75
N PRO A 359 -13.03 9.66 -13.07
CA PRO A 359 -13.46 10.77 -13.91
C PRO A 359 -13.01 12.13 -13.38
N SER A 360 -12.48 12.97 -14.27
CA SER A 360 -11.94 14.31 -13.92
C SER A 360 -12.99 15.27 -13.37
N ASN A 361 -14.27 15.05 -13.68
CA ASN A 361 -15.39 15.84 -13.16
C ASN A 361 -15.67 15.59 -11.66
N LEU A 362 -15.22 14.48 -11.08
CA LEU A 362 -15.37 14.15 -9.66
C LEU A 362 -14.19 14.64 -8.82
N LEU A 363 -13.01 14.79 -9.43
CA LEU A 363 -11.76 15.08 -8.74
C LEU A 363 -11.62 16.57 -8.39
N LEU A 364 -11.20 16.83 -7.16
CA LEU A 364 -10.67 18.12 -6.72
C LEU A 364 -9.13 18.13 -6.81
N PRO A 365 -8.48 19.31 -6.70
CA PRO A 365 -7.02 19.40 -6.70
C PRO A 365 -6.38 18.47 -5.66
N ILE A 366 -5.25 17.86 -6.03
CA ILE A 366 -4.49 16.97 -5.13
C ILE A 366 -3.94 17.78 -3.97
N VAL A 367 -4.31 17.37 -2.76
CA VAL A 367 -3.78 17.90 -1.51
C VAL A 367 -2.53 17.11 -1.17
N LYS A 368 -1.37 17.77 -1.17
CA LYS A 368 -0.12 17.14 -0.74
C LYS A 368 0.06 17.34 0.76
N VAL A 369 0.27 16.25 1.48
CA VAL A 369 0.74 16.28 2.86
C VAL A 369 2.21 16.74 2.82
N PRO A 370 2.59 17.77 3.58
CA PRO A 370 3.95 18.27 3.56
C PRO A 370 4.84 17.28 4.30
N THR A 371 6.00 16.95 3.72
CA THR A 371 7.00 16.14 4.42
C THR A 371 7.66 16.96 5.53
N LEU A 372 7.99 16.32 6.64
CA LEU A 372 8.63 17.01 7.74
C LEU A 372 10.01 17.55 7.31
N SER A 373 10.26 18.84 7.54
CA SER A 373 11.61 19.42 7.42
C SER A 373 12.54 18.83 8.50
N TYR A 374 13.86 18.93 8.30
CA TYR A 374 14.83 18.47 9.31
C TYR A 374 14.57 19.05 10.70
N SER A 375 14.39 20.36 10.81
CA SER A 375 14.09 21.03 12.08
C SER A 375 12.75 20.58 12.69
N ALA A 376 11.76 20.26 11.85
CA ALA A 376 10.49 19.74 12.34
C ALA A 376 10.62 18.30 12.85
N ARG A 377 11.37 17.45 12.14
CA ARG A 377 11.66 16.07 12.59
C ARG A 377 12.37 16.06 13.94
N VAL A 378 13.41 16.89 14.12
CA VAL A 378 14.13 17.00 15.40
C VAL A 378 13.18 17.38 16.55
N ARG A 379 12.26 18.34 16.31
CA ARG A 379 11.26 18.72 17.31
C ARG A 379 10.31 17.58 17.66
N VAL A 380 9.77 16.88 16.67
CA VAL A 380 8.87 15.73 16.89
C VAL A 380 9.57 14.64 17.72
N TRP A 381 10.83 14.31 17.38
CA TRP A 381 11.62 13.36 18.18
C TRP A 381 11.83 13.82 19.63
N GLN A 382 12.12 15.11 19.85
CA GLN A 382 12.31 15.67 21.18
C GLN A 382 11.02 15.69 22.00
N GLU A 383 9.89 16.00 21.37
CA GLU A 383 8.56 16.03 21.98
C GLU A 383 8.09 14.63 22.41
N GLU A 384 8.26 13.61 21.55
CA GLU A 384 7.86 12.23 21.83
C GLU A 384 8.75 11.55 22.86
N LEU A 385 10.08 11.71 22.76
CA LEU A 385 11.02 11.07 23.70
C LEU A 385 11.08 11.79 25.06
N ARG A 386 10.64 13.06 25.15
CA ARG A 386 10.61 13.88 26.39
C ARG A 386 11.94 13.91 27.17
N THR A 387 13.08 13.87 26.47
CA THR A 387 14.39 13.72 27.15
C THR A 387 15.10 15.04 27.37
N THR A 388 15.78 15.15 28.50
CA THR A 388 16.67 16.28 28.86
C THR A 388 18.17 15.97 28.67
N ASN A 389 18.53 14.78 28.18
CA ASN A 389 19.92 14.35 28.03
C ASN A 389 20.58 14.99 26.78
N PRO A 390 21.69 15.76 26.93
CA PRO A 390 22.36 16.41 25.80
C PRO A 390 22.97 15.45 24.78
N ASP A 391 23.49 14.27 25.19
CA ASP A 391 24.08 13.29 24.26
C ASP A 391 23.02 12.67 23.34
N LEU A 392 21.80 12.54 23.85
CA LEU A 392 20.67 12.06 23.08
C LEU A 392 20.22 13.11 22.04
N ASN A 393 20.35 14.40 22.33
CA ASN A 393 19.99 15.46 21.37
C ASN A 393 20.88 15.43 20.12
N GLN A 394 22.19 15.21 20.27
CA GLN A 394 23.09 15.06 19.13
C GLN A 394 22.73 13.80 18.32
N THR A 395 22.38 12.73 19.01
CA THR A 395 21.94 11.48 18.39
C THR A 395 20.61 11.66 17.64
N ILE A 396 19.63 12.35 18.22
CA ILE A 396 18.36 12.70 17.57
C ILE A 396 18.59 13.54 16.32
N ALA A 397 19.50 14.53 16.39
CA ALA A 397 19.87 15.36 15.25
C ALA A 397 20.46 14.52 14.12
N GLU A 398 21.29 13.52 14.44
CA GLU A 398 21.86 12.60 13.45
C GLU A 398 20.82 11.60 12.91
N CYS A 399 20.00 11.00 13.78
CA CYS A 399 18.89 10.12 13.40
C CYS A 399 17.87 10.85 12.50
N SER A 400 17.55 12.11 12.78
CA SER A 400 16.61 12.92 11.99
C SER A 400 17.14 13.26 10.59
N ARG A 401 18.46 13.23 10.39
CA ARG A 401 19.07 13.34 9.06
C ARG A 401 19.12 11.99 8.37
N ARG A 402 19.68 11.00 9.05
CA ARG A 402 19.93 9.65 8.51
C ARG A 402 18.63 8.89 8.24
N PHE A 403 17.58 9.14 9.01
CA PHE A 403 16.26 8.55 8.83
C PHE A 403 15.25 9.69 8.64
N ARG A 404 14.74 9.82 7.41
CA ARG A 404 13.76 10.85 7.03
C ARG A 404 12.35 10.33 7.31
N TYR A 405 12.13 9.84 8.52
CA TYR A 405 10.84 9.33 8.97
C TYR A 405 9.83 10.46 9.17
N GLU A 406 8.58 10.14 8.86
CA GLU A 406 7.44 11.00 9.13
C GLU A 406 6.89 10.73 10.54
N LYS A 407 5.99 11.60 11.02
CA LYS A 407 5.49 11.60 12.40
C LYS A 407 4.97 10.24 12.88
N GLY A 408 4.24 9.51 12.05
CA GLY A 408 3.67 8.20 12.41
C GLY A 408 4.73 7.15 12.70
N THR A 409 5.76 7.06 11.85
CA THR A 409 6.87 6.13 12.08
C THR A 409 7.70 6.50 13.30
N ILE A 410 7.93 7.81 13.53
CA ILE A 410 8.63 8.29 14.73
C ILE A 410 7.88 7.86 16.00
N HIS A 411 6.55 8.02 16.00
CA HIS A 411 5.70 7.63 17.12
C HIS A 411 5.78 6.12 17.39
N THR A 412 5.66 5.28 16.37
CA THR A 412 5.82 3.82 16.50
C THR A 412 7.17 3.43 17.12
N ILE A 413 8.27 4.05 16.66
CA ILE A 413 9.61 3.81 17.20
C ILE A 413 9.67 4.22 18.68
N CYS A 414 9.16 5.41 19.02
CA CYS A 414 9.18 5.92 20.39
C CYS A 414 8.37 5.02 21.33
N MET A 415 7.17 4.57 20.90
CA MET A 415 6.37 3.62 21.64
C MET A 415 7.09 2.28 21.87
N GLY A 416 7.79 1.77 20.86
CA GLY A 416 8.54 0.50 20.98
C GLY A 416 9.75 0.59 21.90
N ILE A 417 10.34 1.78 22.06
CA ILE A 417 11.51 2.02 22.93
C ILE A 417 11.08 2.35 24.37
N GLN A 418 9.93 2.99 24.57
CA GLN A 418 9.41 3.37 25.90
C GLN A 418 8.86 2.14 26.65
N GLY A 419 9.75 1.36 27.25
CA GLY A 419 9.43 0.43 28.36
C GLY A 419 9.52 1.14 29.72
N GLU A 420 8.76 0.67 30.71
CA GLU A 420 8.55 1.39 32.00
C GLU A 420 9.82 1.70 32.81
N ASP A 421 10.98 1.06 32.55
CA ASP A 421 12.20 1.21 33.36
C ASP A 421 13.53 1.40 32.58
N PHE A 422 13.50 1.67 31.27
CA PHE A 422 14.73 1.71 30.46
C PHE A 422 15.16 3.15 30.07
N GLN A 423 16.36 3.57 30.50
CA GLN A 423 16.99 4.77 29.97
C GLN A 423 17.53 4.49 28.55
N VAL A 424 16.91 5.11 27.55
CA VAL A 424 17.28 4.94 26.13
C VAL A 424 18.72 5.38 25.89
N SER A 425 19.59 4.45 25.47
CA SER A 425 20.94 4.81 25.05
C SER A 425 20.95 5.28 23.58
N PRO A 426 21.94 6.08 23.15
CA PRO A 426 22.12 6.45 21.74
C PRO A 426 22.17 5.25 20.78
N LYS A 427 22.77 4.13 21.21
CA LYS A 427 22.90 2.92 20.40
C LYS A 427 21.55 2.25 20.18
N ASP A 428 20.70 2.23 21.21
CA ASP A 428 19.37 1.62 21.14
C ASP A 428 18.45 2.40 20.20
N LEU A 429 18.53 3.73 20.22
CA LEU A 429 17.79 4.58 19.28
C LEU A 429 18.20 4.30 17.82
N PHE A 430 19.49 4.19 17.53
CA PHE A 430 19.96 3.81 16.20
C PHE A 430 19.51 2.39 15.81
N ALA A 431 19.57 1.44 16.75
CA ALA A 431 19.15 0.06 16.50
C ALA A 431 17.64 -0.02 16.21
N ALA A 432 16.81 0.69 16.95
CA ALA A 432 15.37 0.75 16.73
C ALA A 432 15.01 1.42 15.40
N CYS A 433 15.65 2.56 15.08
CA CYS A 433 15.49 3.20 13.77
C CYS A 433 15.89 2.27 12.61
N ARG A 434 16.93 1.44 12.79
CA ARG A 434 17.33 0.43 11.80
C ARG A 434 16.36 -0.75 11.73
N ALA A 435 15.79 -1.18 12.85
CA ALA A 435 14.84 -2.28 12.88
C ALA A 435 13.54 -1.94 12.13
N GLU A 436 13.06 -0.71 12.24
CA GLU A 436 11.91 -0.20 11.47
C GLU A 436 12.23 0.06 9.99
N LEU A 437 13.51 0.09 9.62
CA LEU A 437 13.93 0.33 8.26
C LEU A 437 13.67 -0.90 7.37
N ASN A 438 12.41 -1.09 6.94
CA ASN A 438 12.04 -2.10 5.96
C ASN A 438 11.90 -1.49 4.56
N LEU A 439 13.05 -1.24 3.92
CA LEU A 439 13.08 -0.74 2.54
C LEU A 439 12.90 -1.91 1.56
N ASN A 440 11.71 -2.03 0.98
CA ASN A 440 11.51 -2.84 -0.21
C ASN A 440 11.97 -2.03 -1.44
N ILE A 441 13.26 -2.11 -1.77
CA ILE A 441 13.87 -1.38 -2.90
C ILE A 441 13.55 -2.05 -4.26
N GLY A 442 12.68 -3.08 -4.25
CA GLY A 442 12.27 -3.83 -5.43
C GLY A 442 13.31 -4.86 -5.89
N GLU A 443 13.03 -5.54 -7.00
CA GLU A 443 13.84 -6.67 -7.50
C GLU A 443 15.23 -6.27 -8.03
N LEU A 444 15.48 -4.98 -8.29
CA LEU A 444 16.73 -4.49 -8.88
C LEU A 444 17.87 -4.34 -7.87
N ALA A 445 17.55 -4.31 -6.56
CA ALA A 445 18.52 -4.04 -5.51
C ALA A 445 18.66 -5.25 -4.58
N GLN A 446 19.89 -5.73 -4.42
CA GLN A 446 20.22 -6.78 -3.47
C GLN A 446 20.74 -6.16 -2.19
N SER A 447 20.11 -6.45 -1.05
CA SER A 447 20.64 -6.08 0.27
C SER A 447 21.94 -6.85 0.52
N VAL A 448 23.00 -6.13 0.90
CA VAL A 448 24.32 -6.69 1.19
C VAL A 448 24.63 -6.50 2.67
N THR A 449 24.90 -7.60 3.36
CA THR A 449 25.48 -7.58 4.69
C THR A 449 27.01 -7.48 4.58
N PRO A 450 27.64 -6.42 5.08
CA PRO A 450 29.09 -6.27 5.01
C PRO A 450 29.81 -7.43 5.70
N ARG A 451 30.78 -8.05 5.02
CA ARG A 451 31.52 -9.21 5.55
C ARG A 451 32.96 -8.91 5.95
N PHE A 452 33.51 -7.82 5.43
CA PHE A 452 34.93 -7.52 5.52
C PHE A 452 35.22 -6.44 6.56
N ASN A 453 36.34 -6.60 7.28
CA ASN A 453 36.80 -5.60 8.23
C ASN A 453 37.69 -4.53 7.54
N PRO A 454 37.78 -3.31 8.10
CA PRO A 454 38.63 -2.25 7.55
C PRO A 454 40.11 -2.63 7.37
N GLU A 455 40.64 -3.50 8.24
CA GLU A 455 42.04 -3.95 8.22
C GLU A 455 42.38 -4.87 7.05
N GLU A 456 41.36 -5.47 6.40
CA GLU A 456 41.53 -6.40 5.27
C GLU A 456 41.69 -5.68 3.93
N LEU A 457 41.39 -4.39 3.87
CA LEU A 457 41.52 -3.58 2.66
C LEU A 457 42.88 -2.91 2.62
N VAL A 458 43.75 -3.46 1.76
CA VAL A 458 45.06 -2.88 1.48
C VAL A 458 44.93 -1.92 0.29
N LEU A 459 45.12 -0.63 0.55
CA LEU A 459 45.15 0.42 -0.46
C LEU A 459 46.45 1.23 -0.38
N PRO A 460 46.95 1.76 -1.51
CA PRO A 460 48.07 2.67 -1.47
C PRO A 460 47.71 3.95 -0.69
N PRO A 461 48.69 4.69 -0.14
CA PRO A 461 48.46 5.75 0.85
C PRO A 461 47.57 6.88 0.32
N LYS A 462 47.68 7.22 -0.98
CA LYS A 462 46.85 8.24 -1.61
C LYS A 462 45.37 7.84 -1.65
N GLN A 463 45.09 6.60 -2.03
CA GLN A 463 43.74 6.04 -2.08
C GLN A 463 43.15 5.88 -0.68
N GLN A 464 43.99 5.49 0.28
CA GLN A 464 43.58 5.38 1.69
C GLN A 464 43.17 6.76 2.25
N ALA A 465 43.91 7.82 1.93
CA ALA A 465 43.52 9.19 2.30
C ALA A 465 42.17 9.59 1.68
N LEU A 466 41.97 9.35 0.38
CA LEU A 466 40.69 9.62 -0.29
C LEU A 466 39.52 8.82 0.32
N PHE A 467 39.79 7.57 0.71
CA PHE A 467 38.79 6.72 1.37
C PHE A 467 38.39 7.29 2.74
N GLU A 468 39.36 7.79 3.51
CA GLU A 468 39.10 8.46 4.78
C GLU A 468 38.37 9.79 4.58
N ASP A 469 38.71 10.56 3.55
CA ASP A 469 38.03 11.81 3.22
C ASP A 469 36.54 11.59 2.93
N ILE A 470 36.19 10.53 2.19
CA ILE A 470 34.79 10.15 1.92
C ILE A 470 34.06 9.84 3.24
N TYR A 471 34.71 9.08 4.12
CA TYR A 471 34.15 8.72 5.42
C TYR A 471 33.89 9.95 6.31
N GLN A 472 34.87 10.85 6.41
CA GLN A 472 34.74 12.08 7.19
C GLN A 472 33.72 13.04 6.57
N ALA A 473 33.69 13.14 5.24
CA ALA A 473 32.70 13.94 4.53
C ALA A 473 31.28 13.47 4.87
N MET A 474 30.99 12.16 4.79
CA MET A 474 29.69 11.60 5.18
C MET A 474 29.29 11.92 6.62
N LYS A 475 30.23 11.84 7.56
CA LYS A 475 29.98 12.18 8.98
C LYS A 475 29.66 13.67 9.18
N SER A 476 30.33 14.55 8.45
CA SER A 476 30.17 16.00 8.57
C SER A 476 28.90 16.56 7.89
N LEU A 477 28.20 15.77 7.07
CA LEU A 477 27.05 16.24 6.28
C LEU A 477 25.95 16.88 7.13
N THR A 478 25.69 16.38 8.34
CA THR A 478 24.67 16.97 9.23
C THR A 478 24.99 18.42 9.58
N GLN A 479 26.23 18.68 10.00
CA GLN A 479 26.68 20.01 10.40
C GLN A 479 26.73 20.94 9.18
N VAL A 480 27.28 20.47 8.07
CA VAL A 480 27.39 21.27 6.84
C VAL A 480 26.01 21.69 6.34
N HIS A 481 25.07 20.77 6.18
CA HIS A 481 23.78 21.09 5.60
C HIS A 481 22.89 21.93 6.52
N TYR A 482 22.87 21.66 7.83
CA TYR A 482 21.90 22.28 8.72
C TYR A 482 22.48 23.34 9.65
N GLU A 483 23.72 23.20 10.14
CA GLU A 483 24.35 24.23 10.97
C GLU A 483 24.92 25.37 10.12
N LEU A 484 25.54 25.05 8.96
CA LEU A 484 26.01 26.07 8.00
C LEU A 484 24.92 26.52 7.01
N GLY A 485 23.74 25.88 7.04
CA GLY A 485 22.58 26.27 6.23
C GLY A 485 22.70 25.97 4.73
N THR A 486 23.61 25.08 4.31
CA THR A 486 23.81 24.75 2.89
C THR A 486 22.76 23.80 2.33
N ALA A 487 21.89 23.22 3.17
CA ALA A 487 20.83 22.29 2.79
C ALA A 487 19.99 22.79 1.62
N LYS A 488 19.56 24.06 1.64
CA LYS A 488 18.74 24.65 0.58
C LYS A 488 19.53 24.93 -0.70
N ALA A 489 20.79 25.37 -0.55
CA ALA A 489 21.65 25.71 -1.69
C ALA A 489 22.09 24.47 -2.47
N TRP A 490 22.31 23.36 -1.76
CA TRP A 490 22.81 22.09 -2.34
C TRP A 490 21.78 20.96 -2.29
N ASN A 491 20.51 21.28 -2.05
CA ASN A 491 19.39 20.33 -2.04
C ASN A 491 19.61 19.11 -1.13
N GLU A 492 20.26 19.30 0.02
CA GLU A 492 20.63 18.23 0.96
C GLU A 492 21.40 17.07 0.29
N CYS A 493 22.16 17.35 -0.78
CA CYS A 493 22.84 16.32 -1.56
C CYS A 493 23.83 15.51 -0.70
N GLY A 494 23.89 14.22 -1.00
CA GLY A 494 24.82 13.30 -0.39
C GLY A 494 26.18 13.32 -1.08
N ILE A 495 26.80 12.14 -1.17
CA ILE A 495 28.13 11.99 -1.79
C ILE A 495 28.04 10.97 -2.92
N SER A 496 28.50 11.38 -4.10
CA SER A 496 28.67 10.54 -5.27
C SER A 496 30.16 10.18 -5.45
N VAL A 497 30.46 8.90 -5.63
CA VAL A 497 31.83 8.39 -5.72
C VAL A 497 31.98 7.45 -6.90
N LEU A 498 33.12 7.53 -7.60
CA LEU A 498 33.54 6.55 -8.61
C LEU A 498 34.68 5.67 -8.08
N PHE A 499 34.48 4.36 -8.11
CA PHE A 499 35.51 3.35 -7.91
C PHE A 499 35.95 2.77 -9.26
N ALA A 500 37.18 3.10 -9.66
CA ALA A 500 37.72 2.74 -10.96
C ALA A 500 38.95 1.85 -10.82
N GLY A 501 38.99 0.70 -11.48
CA GLY A 501 40.19 -0.15 -11.44
C GLY A 501 39.97 -1.50 -12.08
N LEU A 502 41.03 -2.28 -12.26
CA LEU A 502 40.92 -3.62 -12.86
C LEU A 502 40.00 -4.55 -12.03
N PRO A 503 39.40 -5.59 -12.64
CA PRO A 503 38.64 -6.58 -11.88
C PRO A 503 39.51 -7.22 -10.79
N GLY A 504 38.91 -7.51 -9.64
CA GLY A 504 39.63 -8.13 -8.51
C GLY A 504 40.52 -7.19 -7.68
N THR A 505 40.47 -5.87 -7.87
CA THR A 505 41.25 -4.89 -7.07
C THR A 505 40.58 -4.43 -5.78
N GLY A 506 39.42 -5.01 -5.41
CA GLY A 506 38.77 -4.74 -4.12
C GLY A 506 37.70 -3.64 -4.12
N LYS A 507 37.20 -3.19 -5.28
CA LYS A 507 36.14 -2.15 -5.38
C LYS A 507 34.89 -2.47 -4.55
N THR A 508 34.31 -3.66 -4.73
CA THR A 508 33.12 -4.11 -3.99
C THR A 508 33.41 -4.26 -2.50
N MET A 509 34.59 -4.76 -2.14
CA MET A 509 35.03 -4.88 -0.74
C MET A 509 35.18 -3.52 -0.07
N ALA A 510 35.74 -2.52 -0.77
CA ALA A 510 35.86 -1.16 -0.26
C ALA A 510 34.48 -0.53 0.00
N ALA A 511 33.50 -0.80 -0.86
CA ALA A 511 32.11 -0.35 -0.65
C ALA A 511 31.47 -1.03 0.58
N GLU A 512 31.63 -2.36 0.72
CA GLU A 512 31.15 -3.10 1.90
C GLU A 512 31.78 -2.55 3.20
N ILE A 513 33.09 -2.30 3.20
CA ILE A 513 33.81 -1.75 4.36
C ILE A 513 33.33 -0.33 4.70
N LEU A 514 33.10 0.51 3.68
CA LEU A 514 32.60 1.87 3.89
C LEU A 514 31.19 1.84 4.49
N ALA A 515 30.32 0.95 4.01
CA ALA A 515 28.99 0.74 4.58
C ALA A 515 29.05 0.25 6.03
N ALA A 516 29.95 -0.70 6.35
CA ALA A 516 30.19 -1.18 7.71
C ALA A 516 30.68 -0.05 8.64
N LYS A 517 31.66 0.75 8.18
CA LYS A 517 32.26 1.84 8.97
C LYS A 517 31.29 2.99 9.23
N LEU A 518 30.39 3.27 8.28
CA LEU A 518 29.31 4.24 8.42
C LEU A 518 28.08 3.68 9.14
N GLU A 519 28.05 2.36 9.32
CA GLU A 519 26.92 1.59 9.82
C GLU A 519 25.61 1.91 9.07
N LEU A 520 25.69 1.92 7.74
CA LEU A 520 24.56 2.16 6.84
C LEU A 520 24.23 0.87 6.09
N PRO A 521 22.94 0.62 5.79
CA PRO A 521 22.56 -0.50 4.93
C PRO A 521 23.13 -0.28 3.52
N MET A 522 23.61 -1.37 2.92
CA MET A 522 24.16 -1.37 1.58
C MET A 522 23.24 -2.12 0.63
N TYR A 523 22.96 -1.52 -0.51
CA TYR A 523 22.23 -2.14 -1.61
C TYR A 523 23.13 -2.19 -2.83
N ARG A 524 23.29 -3.38 -3.39
CA ARG A 524 24.01 -3.60 -4.64
C ARG A 524 23.03 -3.64 -5.80
N ILE A 525 23.28 -2.81 -6.81
CA ILE A 525 22.53 -2.72 -8.05
C ILE A 525 23.46 -3.14 -9.18
N ASP A 526 23.06 -4.15 -9.93
CA ASP A 526 23.75 -4.58 -11.14
C ASP A 526 23.18 -3.81 -12.33
N LEU A 527 23.95 -2.85 -12.85
CA LEU A 527 23.49 -1.99 -13.93
C LEU A 527 23.24 -2.76 -15.24
N SER A 528 23.87 -3.92 -15.44
CA SER A 528 23.62 -4.76 -16.61
C SER A 528 22.17 -5.28 -16.63
N GLN A 529 21.58 -5.57 -15.47
CA GLN A 529 20.21 -6.07 -15.35
C GLN A 529 19.17 -4.95 -15.53
N VAL A 530 19.55 -3.72 -15.19
CA VAL A 530 18.71 -2.52 -15.30
C VAL A 530 18.51 -2.14 -16.76
N VAL A 531 19.56 -2.21 -17.59
CA VAL A 531 19.53 -1.82 -19.01
C VAL A 531 18.81 -2.85 -19.90
N ASN A 532 18.84 -4.13 -19.52
CA ASN A 532 18.31 -5.22 -20.35
C ASN A 532 16.78 -5.38 -20.32
N LYS A 533 16.07 -4.75 -19.36
CA LYS A 533 14.61 -4.90 -19.20
C LYS A 533 13.86 -3.66 -19.72
N TYR A 534 13.46 -3.71 -21.00
CA TYR A 534 12.49 -2.83 -21.68
C TYR A 534 12.69 -1.30 -21.51
N ILE A 535 13.03 -0.63 -22.62
CA ILE A 535 13.17 0.83 -22.75
C ILE A 535 11.94 1.54 -22.14
N GLY A 536 12.15 2.32 -21.06
CA GLY A 536 11.12 3.09 -20.35
C GLY A 536 10.61 2.50 -19.02
N GLU A 537 10.77 1.19 -18.76
CA GLU A 537 10.58 0.63 -17.42
C GLU A 537 11.77 0.91 -16.51
N THR A 538 12.97 1.01 -17.10
CA THR A 538 14.24 1.35 -16.46
C THR A 538 14.17 2.65 -15.64
N GLU A 539 13.68 3.74 -16.23
CA GLU A 539 13.59 5.04 -15.55
C GLU A 539 12.61 4.99 -14.36
N LYS A 540 11.46 4.33 -14.54
CA LYS A 540 10.47 4.16 -13.47
C LYS A 540 11.04 3.34 -12.32
N ASN A 541 11.80 2.29 -12.62
CA ASN A 541 12.41 1.44 -11.61
C ASN A 541 13.56 2.15 -10.90
N LEU A 542 14.42 2.88 -11.62
CA LEU A 542 15.46 3.73 -11.02
C LEU A 542 14.83 4.83 -10.16
N LYS A 543 13.77 5.48 -10.63
CA LYS A 543 13.00 6.47 -9.86
C LYS A 543 12.52 5.87 -8.54
N ARG A 544 11.84 4.71 -8.60
CA ARG A 544 11.36 4.00 -7.40
C ARG A 544 12.52 3.62 -6.48
N LEU A 545 13.64 3.14 -7.02
CA LEU A 545 14.82 2.77 -6.24
C LEU A 545 15.35 3.96 -5.44
N PHE A 546 15.58 5.11 -6.10
CA PHE A 546 16.07 6.30 -5.42
C PHE A 546 15.02 6.91 -4.49
N ASP A 547 13.74 6.98 -4.89
CA ASP A 547 12.67 7.52 -4.05
C ASP A 547 12.49 6.69 -2.75
N THR A 548 12.61 5.36 -2.84
CA THR A 548 12.60 4.48 -1.66
C THR A 548 13.88 4.62 -0.85
N ALA A 549 15.05 4.68 -1.49
CA ALA A 549 16.32 4.84 -0.81
C ALA A 549 16.43 6.21 -0.12
N ASP A 550 15.78 7.26 -0.64
CA ASP A 550 15.76 8.61 -0.05
C ASP A 550 15.04 8.66 1.31
N ILE A 551 14.33 7.60 1.74
CA ILE A 551 13.73 7.53 3.08
C ILE A 551 14.80 7.48 4.18
N SER A 552 16.01 6.98 3.87
CA SER A 552 17.12 6.96 4.81
C SER A 552 18.47 7.21 4.13
N ASP A 553 19.52 7.29 4.92
CA ASP A 553 20.88 7.24 4.42
C ASP A 553 21.24 5.78 4.17
N THR A 554 21.46 5.45 2.91
CA THR A 554 21.86 4.11 2.48
C THR A 554 23.07 4.22 1.55
N VAL A 555 23.81 3.11 1.42
CA VAL A 555 24.89 2.99 0.43
C VAL A 555 24.33 2.29 -0.80
N LEU A 556 24.16 3.03 -1.89
CA LEU A 556 23.78 2.49 -3.20
C LEU A 556 25.05 2.19 -3.98
N PHE A 557 25.37 0.91 -4.16
CA PHE A 557 26.52 0.44 -4.91
C PHE A 557 26.10 -0.06 -6.29
N PHE A 558 26.40 0.72 -7.31
CA PHE A 558 26.15 0.41 -8.71
C PHE A 558 27.37 -0.30 -9.30
N ASP A 559 27.25 -1.60 -9.50
CA ASP A 559 28.30 -2.44 -10.08
C ASP A 559 28.19 -2.46 -11.61
N GLU A 560 29.30 -2.84 -12.26
CA GLU A 560 29.40 -2.97 -13.73
C GLU A 560 28.95 -1.72 -14.51
N ALA A 561 29.33 -0.53 -14.02
CA ALA A 561 28.94 0.71 -14.66
C ALA A 561 29.44 0.81 -16.10
N ASP A 562 30.52 0.11 -16.48
CA ASP A 562 30.98 -0.01 -17.86
C ASP A 562 29.95 -0.60 -18.84
N ALA A 563 28.94 -1.35 -18.37
CA ALA A 563 27.81 -1.77 -19.20
C ALA A 563 27.00 -0.59 -19.76
N LEU A 564 26.95 0.52 -19.02
CA LEU A 564 26.33 1.76 -19.49
C LEU A 564 27.20 2.51 -20.52
N PHE A 565 28.52 2.40 -20.43
CA PHE A 565 29.47 3.28 -21.13
C PHE A 565 30.29 2.61 -22.25
N GLY A 566 30.13 1.31 -22.48
CA GLY A 566 30.91 0.58 -23.49
C GLY A 566 30.76 1.15 -24.91
N ARG A 567 31.86 1.69 -25.47
CA ARG A 567 32.05 2.25 -26.84
C ARG A 567 30.79 2.31 -27.72
N ARG A 568 30.04 3.40 -27.63
CA ARG A 568 28.98 3.79 -28.60
C ARG A 568 29.36 5.07 -29.33
N THR A 569 30.59 5.12 -29.83
CA THR A 569 31.18 6.29 -30.51
C THR A 569 30.60 6.63 -31.88
N GLU A 570 29.51 6.00 -32.32
CA GLU A 570 28.80 6.44 -33.52
C GLU A 570 27.29 6.38 -33.29
N VAL A 571 26.67 7.54 -33.08
CA VAL A 571 25.22 7.70 -33.08
C VAL A 571 24.70 7.30 -34.46
N LYS A 572 24.24 6.05 -34.61
CA LYS A 572 23.61 5.57 -35.85
C LYS A 572 22.14 5.21 -35.65
N ASP A 573 21.71 4.85 -34.44
CA ASP A 573 20.34 4.39 -34.17
C ASP A 573 19.59 5.17 -33.08
N ALA A 574 18.25 5.14 -33.17
CA ALA A 574 17.36 5.74 -32.19
C ALA A 574 17.55 5.17 -30.77
N HIS A 575 17.98 3.91 -30.66
CA HIS A 575 18.22 3.21 -29.39
C HIS A 575 19.38 3.82 -28.56
N ASP A 576 20.42 4.33 -29.22
CA ASP A 576 21.56 4.96 -28.55
C ASP A 576 21.23 6.32 -27.93
N ARG A 577 20.25 7.05 -28.49
CA ARG A 577 19.75 8.29 -27.86
C ARG A 577 19.02 8.02 -26.55
N TYR A 578 18.24 6.94 -26.48
CA TYR A 578 17.51 6.57 -25.26
C TYR A 578 18.44 6.13 -24.13
N ALA A 579 19.52 5.39 -24.44
CA ALA A 579 20.52 5.02 -23.44
C ALA A 579 21.24 6.23 -22.82
N ASN A 580 21.59 7.24 -23.62
CA ASN A 580 22.21 8.47 -23.10
C ASN A 580 21.29 9.26 -22.16
N LEU A 581 19.97 9.23 -22.40
CA LEU A 581 18.97 9.83 -21.50
C LEU A 581 18.90 9.08 -20.16
N GLU A 582 18.94 7.75 -20.17
CA GLU A 582 18.93 6.92 -18.95
C GLU A 582 20.18 7.13 -18.09
N ILE A 583 21.35 7.25 -18.70
CA ILE A 583 22.62 7.55 -18.00
C ILE A 583 22.58 8.95 -17.39
N SER A 584 22.10 9.93 -18.16
CA SER A 584 21.97 11.30 -17.68
C SER A 584 21.01 11.38 -16.49
N TYR A 585 19.91 10.62 -16.54
CA TYR A 585 18.96 10.50 -15.44
C TYR A 585 19.58 9.82 -14.22
N LEU A 586 20.29 8.69 -14.38
CA LEU A 586 20.97 8.01 -13.28
C LEU A 586 21.93 8.95 -12.55
N LEU A 587 22.75 9.70 -13.29
CA LEU A 587 23.70 10.63 -12.70
C LEU A 587 23.03 11.82 -12.01
N GLU A 588 21.97 12.39 -12.61
CA GLU A 588 21.17 13.43 -11.95
C GLU A 588 20.56 12.92 -10.64
N ARG A 589 20.04 11.68 -10.63
CA ARG A 589 19.49 11.06 -9.42
C ARG A 589 20.58 10.78 -8.39
N MET A 590 21.77 10.33 -8.80
CA MET A 590 22.91 10.13 -7.90
C MET A 590 23.41 11.44 -7.27
N GLU A 591 23.42 12.55 -8.02
CA GLU A 591 23.80 13.86 -7.49
C GLU A 591 22.80 14.38 -6.45
N ARG A 592 21.51 14.10 -6.66
CA ARG A 592 20.44 14.51 -5.74
C ARG A 592 20.22 13.54 -4.59
N PHE A 593 20.74 12.32 -4.71
CA PHE A 593 20.61 11.32 -3.68
C PHE A 593 21.26 11.80 -2.40
N LYS A 594 20.53 11.73 -1.30
CA LYS A 594 20.96 12.31 -0.03
C LYS A 594 21.89 11.40 0.78
N GLY A 595 22.03 10.13 0.37
CA GLY A 595 22.94 9.14 0.96
C GLY A 595 24.28 9.04 0.22
N LEU A 596 24.87 7.84 0.21
CA LEU A 596 26.13 7.57 -0.48
C LEU A 596 25.88 6.74 -1.73
N ALA A 597 26.18 7.28 -2.91
CA ALA A 597 26.07 6.58 -4.17
C ALA A 597 27.48 6.27 -4.73
N ILE A 598 27.77 4.99 -4.95
CA ILE A 598 29.07 4.51 -5.41
C ILE A 598 28.89 3.82 -6.76
N LEU A 599 29.58 4.30 -7.79
CA LEU A 599 29.70 3.64 -9.09
C LEU A 599 31.00 2.85 -9.17
N ALA A 600 30.95 1.59 -9.56
CA ALA A 600 32.13 0.78 -9.84
C ALA A 600 32.29 0.53 -11.34
N THR A 601 33.49 0.77 -11.88
CA THR A 601 33.81 0.50 -13.28
C THR A 601 35.19 -0.13 -13.44
N ASN A 602 35.32 -1.00 -14.44
CA ASN A 602 36.61 -1.52 -14.88
C ASN A 602 37.28 -0.64 -15.95
N ARG A 603 36.52 0.27 -16.58
CA ARG A 603 36.91 0.98 -17.80
C ARG A 603 36.79 2.50 -17.67
N LYS A 604 37.51 3.09 -16.72
CA LYS A 604 37.53 4.57 -16.49
C LYS A 604 37.79 5.39 -17.75
N LYS A 605 38.63 4.88 -18.67
CA LYS A 605 38.99 5.58 -19.92
C LYS A 605 37.81 5.78 -20.88
N ASP A 606 36.76 5.00 -20.73
CA ASP A 606 35.56 5.10 -21.58
C ASP A 606 34.53 6.09 -21.00
N LEU A 607 34.76 6.61 -19.79
CA LEU A 607 33.94 7.68 -19.21
C LEU A 607 34.39 9.03 -19.76
N ASP A 608 33.42 9.84 -20.20
CA ASP A 608 33.69 11.20 -20.63
C ASP A 608 34.02 12.13 -19.45
N GLU A 609 34.58 13.29 -19.76
CA GLU A 609 34.95 14.28 -18.75
C GLU A 609 33.73 14.93 -18.07
N ALA A 610 32.60 15.02 -18.78
CA ALA A 610 31.37 15.62 -18.26
C ALA A 610 30.79 14.78 -17.11
N PHE A 611 30.86 13.46 -17.21
CA PHE A 611 30.46 12.51 -16.19
C PHE A 611 31.38 12.56 -14.97
N LEU A 612 32.70 12.60 -15.19
CA LEU A 612 33.65 12.67 -14.09
C LEU A 612 33.49 13.94 -13.24
N ARG A 613 33.14 15.08 -13.85
CA ARG A 613 32.90 16.36 -13.14
C ARG A 613 31.69 16.33 -12.22
N ARG A 614 30.74 15.41 -12.43
CA ARG A 614 29.53 15.25 -11.61
C ARG A 614 29.75 14.40 -10.36
N LEU A 615 30.85 13.64 -10.34
CA LEU A 615 31.19 12.75 -9.24
C LEU A 615 32.12 13.48 -8.28
N ARG A 616 31.76 13.50 -6.98
CA ARG A 616 32.50 14.28 -5.98
C ARG A 616 33.89 13.70 -5.70
N TYR A 617 34.00 12.38 -5.66
CA TYR A 617 35.26 11.68 -5.45
C TYR A 617 35.49 10.62 -6.53
N ILE A 618 36.74 10.49 -6.96
CA ILE A 618 37.18 9.44 -7.89
C ILE A 618 38.33 8.69 -7.22
N VAL A 619 38.11 7.43 -6.89
CA VAL A 619 39.09 6.54 -6.26
C VAL A 619 39.56 5.53 -7.30
N ASP A 620 40.82 5.66 -7.69
CA ASP A 620 41.50 4.72 -8.58
C ASP A 620 42.08 3.57 -7.77
N PHE A 621 41.69 2.33 -8.09
CA PHE A 621 42.18 1.07 -7.53
C PHE A 621 43.23 0.48 -8.48
N PRO A 622 44.52 0.84 -8.32
CA PRO A 622 45.59 0.28 -9.13
C PRO A 622 45.83 -1.19 -8.78
N LEU A 623 46.67 -1.84 -9.59
CA LEU A 623 47.25 -3.11 -9.16
C LEU A 623 48.12 -2.87 -7.91
N PRO A 624 48.00 -3.71 -6.87
CA PRO A 624 48.78 -3.58 -5.65
C PRO A 624 50.28 -3.68 -5.96
N ASP A 625 51.12 -2.91 -5.26
CA ASP A 625 52.58 -3.01 -5.39
C ASP A 625 53.13 -4.26 -4.69
N VAL A 626 54.46 -4.43 -4.66
CA VAL A 626 55.07 -5.63 -4.03
C VAL A 626 54.74 -5.70 -2.53
N CYS A 627 54.84 -4.58 -1.81
CA CYS A 627 54.58 -4.54 -0.37
C CYS A 627 53.10 -4.80 -0.05
N ASP A 628 52.21 -4.20 -0.83
CA ASP A 628 50.76 -4.38 -0.70
C ASP A 628 50.34 -5.81 -1.08
N ARG A 629 50.91 -6.38 -2.16
CA ARG A 629 50.66 -7.79 -2.54
C ARG A 629 51.11 -8.74 -1.44
N GLN A 630 52.25 -8.50 -0.81
CA GLN A 630 52.74 -9.34 0.29
C GLN A 630 51.74 -9.34 1.46
N LYS A 631 51.21 -8.17 1.84
CA LYS A 631 50.16 -8.06 2.87
C LYS A 631 48.89 -8.80 2.44
N ILE A 632 48.45 -8.63 1.20
CA ILE A 632 47.27 -9.31 0.67
C ILE A 632 47.44 -10.83 0.72
N TRP A 633 48.61 -11.37 0.36
CA TRP A 633 48.90 -12.79 0.46
C TRP A 633 48.83 -13.30 1.91
N GLN A 634 49.42 -12.57 2.85
CA GLN A 634 49.38 -12.92 4.28
C GLN A 634 47.94 -12.90 4.83
N GLN A 635 47.14 -11.90 4.45
CA GLN A 635 45.75 -11.76 4.88
C GLN A 635 44.79 -12.73 4.18
N ALA A 636 45.10 -13.17 2.96
CA ALA A 636 44.26 -14.10 2.20
C ALA A 636 44.26 -15.51 2.81
N ILE A 637 45.25 -15.85 3.62
CA ILE A 637 45.35 -17.17 4.24
C ILE A 637 44.51 -17.21 5.53
N PRO A 638 43.59 -18.18 5.67
CA PRO A 638 42.82 -18.33 6.89
C PRO A 638 43.71 -18.63 8.10
N LYS A 639 43.35 -18.09 9.28
CA LYS A 639 44.09 -18.29 10.55
C LYS A 639 44.26 -19.77 10.97
N LYS A 640 43.48 -20.68 10.39
CA LYS A 640 43.52 -22.14 10.65
C LYS A 640 44.32 -22.92 9.59
N VAL A 641 45.14 -22.24 8.80
CA VAL A 641 45.98 -22.86 7.78
C VAL A 641 47.43 -22.54 8.13
N ASP A 642 48.28 -23.57 8.19
CA ASP A 642 49.70 -23.36 8.42
C ASP A 642 50.37 -22.88 7.12
N ALA A 643 50.90 -21.65 7.18
CA ALA A 643 51.56 -20.96 6.07
C ALA A 643 53.08 -20.88 6.23
N SER A 644 53.66 -21.61 7.19
CA SER A 644 55.10 -21.55 7.50
C SER A 644 56.03 -21.88 6.32
N GLN A 645 55.55 -22.64 5.34
CA GLN A 645 56.30 -23.02 4.14
C GLN A 645 56.11 -22.08 2.94
N LEU A 646 55.34 -21.00 3.09
CA LEU A 646 55.07 -20.08 2.00
C LEU A 646 56.05 -18.91 1.98
N ASP A 647 56.68 -18.69 0.83
CA ASP A 647 57.54 -17.54 0.59
C ASP A 647 56.70 -16.37 0.03
N PHE A 648 56.18 -15.54 0.93
CA PHE A 648 55.38 -14.38 0.56
C PHE A 648 56.15 -13.31 -0.21
N ASP A 649 57.44 -13.16 0.02
CA ASP A 649 58.27 -12.17 -0.67
C ASP A 649 58.48 -12.58 -2.13
N PHE A 650 58.77 -13.86 -2.36
CA PHE A 650 58.83 -14.43 -3.71
C PHE A 650 57.49 -14.29 -4.44
N LEU A 651 56.38 -14.68 -3.80
CA LEU A 651 55.03 -14.57 -4.38
C LEU A 651 54.66 -13.14 -4.77
N ALA A 652 54.97 -12.19 -3.89
CA ALA A 652 54.66 -10.78 -4.11
C ALA A 652 55.53 -10.16 -5.21
N LYS A 653 56.81 -10.53 -5.32
CA LYS A 653 57.73 -9.99 -6.33
C LYS A 653 57.47 -10.54 -7.73
N GLN A 654 57.29 -11.84 -7.86
CA GLN A 654 57.23 -12.51 -9.17
C GLN A 654 55.85 -12.40 -9.84
N PHE A 655 54.76 -12.37 -9.08
CA PHE A 655 53.41 -12.46 -9.63
C PHE A 655 52.60 -11.16 -9.42
N PRO A 656 52.52 -10.26 -10.43
CA PRO A 656 51.72 -9.03 -10.36
C PRO A 656 50.22 -9.33 -10.54
N LEU A 657 49.63 -9.94 -9.50
CA LEU A 657 48.23 -10.33 -9.45
C LEU A 657 47.38 -9.34 -8.63
N ALA A 658 46.10 -9.24 -8.97
CA ALA A 658 45.13 -8.49 -8.19
C ALA A 658 44.68 -9.31 -6.96
N GLY A 659 44.18 -8.64 -5.92
CA GLY A 659 43.80 -9.29 -4.66
C GLY A 659 42.72 -10.37 -4.81
N GLY A 660 41.78 -10.19 -5.74
CA GLY A 660 40.76 -11.19 -6.07
C GLY A 660 41.38 -12.47 -6.63
N ASN A 661 42.37 -12.37 -7.53
CA ASN A 661 43.09 -13.54 -8.04
C ASN A 661 43.88 -14.23 -6.93
N ILE A 662 44.55 -13.47 -6.06
CA ILE A 662 45.29 -14.01 -4.91
C ILE A 662 44.35 -14.83 -4.00
N ARG A 663 43.17 -14.29 -3.65
CA ARG A 663 42.17 -15.00 -2.85
C ARG A 663 41.66 -16.27 -3.55
N SER A 664 41.39 -16.20 -4.85
CA SER A 664 41.01 -17.37 -5.65
C SER A 664 42.09 -18.44 -5.68
N ILE A 665 43.37 -18.06 -5.78
CA ILE A 665 44.50 -18.98 -5.76
C ILE A 665 44.62 -19.67 -4.40
N VAL A 666 44.58 -18.91 -3.30
CA VAL A 666 44.64 -19.48 -1.95
C VAL A 666 43.47 -20.43 -1.71
N PHE A 667 42.25 -20.06 -2.13
CA PHE A 667 41.08 -20.92 -2.01
C PHE A 667 41.23 -22.23 -2.79
N ASN A 668 41.68 -22.16 -4.05
CA ASN A 668 41.90 -23.35 -4.88
C ASN A 668 43.04 -24.23 -4.36
N ALA A 669 44.07 -23.64 -3.76
CA ALA A 669 45.14 -24.38 -3.11
C ALA A 669 44.62 -25.12 -1.88
N CYS A 670 43.87 -24.44 -1.00
CA CYS A 670 43.21 -25.10 0.14
C CYS A 670 42.30 -26.24 -0.28
N LEU A 671 41.53 -26.10 -1.37
CA LEU A 671 40.69 -27.17 -1.91
C LEU A 671 41.50 -28.39 -2.35
N GLN A 672 42.64 -28.17 -3.02
CA GLN A 672 43.52 -29.26 -3.46
C GLN A 672 44.13 -29.99 -2.27
N THR A 673 44.69 -29.26 -1.31
CA THR A 673 45.30 -29.82 -0.10
C THR A 673 44.27 -30.57 0.75
N ALA A 674 43.02 -30.06 0.81
CA ALA A 674 41.93 -30.75 1.49
C ALA A 674 41.51 -32.04 0.77
N GLY A 675 41.39 -32.00 -0.57
CA GLY A 675 41.06 -33.18 -1.37
C GLY A 675 42.08 -34.32 -1.19
N THR A 676 43.37 -34.00 -1.19
CA THR A 676 44.44 -34.99 -0.93
C THR A 676 44.41 -35.49 0.51
N ALA A 677 44.25 -34.60 1.49
CA ALA A 677 44.19 -34.97 2.91
C ALA A 677 42.97 -35.85 3.27
N ILE A 678 41.82 -35.64 2.60
CA ILE A 678 40.63 -36.49 2.74
C ILE A 678 40.88 -37.85 2.08
N GLY A 679 41.45 -37.88 0.87
CA GLY A 679 41.78 -39.12 0.15
C GLY A 679 42.78 -40.01 0.90
N ASP A 680 43.73 -39.40 1.62
CA ASP A 680 44.75 -40.08 2.42
C ASP A 680 44.27 -40.48 3.83
N GLY A 681 42.99 -40.25 4.16
CA GLY A 681 42.42 -40.57 5.48
C GLY A 681 42.96 -39.70 6.63
N GLN A 682 43.61 -38.58 6.32
CA GLN A 682 44.23 -37.68 7.30
C GLN A 682 43.26 -36.61 7.83
N TRP A 683 42.05 -36.54 7.27
CA TRP A 683 41.00 -35.61 7.67
C TRP A 683 40.00 -36.24 8.65
N GLY A 684 40.29 -36.14 9.95
CA GLY A 684 39.38 -36.60 11.01
C GLY A 684 38.42 -35.52 11.48
N VAL A 685 37.12 -35.68 11.22
CA VAL A 685 36.07 -34.88 11.87
C VAL A 685 35.90 -35.44 13.29
N GLY A 686 36.70 -35.00 14.27
CA GLY A 686 36.46 -35.44 15.65
C GLY A 686 37.53 -35.33 16.73
N SER A 687 38.72 -34.75 16.52
CA SER A 687 39.68 -34.58 17.63
C SER A 687 40.09 -33.13 17.80
N GLY A 688 39.79 -32.58 18.99
CA GLY A 688 40.02 -31.20 19.41
C GLY A 688 41.48 -30.77 19.56
N GLU A 689 42.42 -31.39 18.84
CA GLU A 689 43.80 -30.96 18.73
C GLU A 689 44.13 -30.70 17.25
N GLY A 690 44.41 -29.44 16.95
CA GLY A 690 44.53 -28.88 15.62
C GLY A 690 45.61 -29.53 14.75
N LYS A 691 45.21 -30.43 13.86
CA LYS A 691 45.93 -30.60 12.59
C LYS A 691 45.54 -29.45 11.68
N PHE A 692 46.31 -28.38 11.73
CA PHE A 692 46.24 -27.33 10.72
C PHE A 692 46.61 -27.92 9.36
N ILE A 693 45.82 -27.65 8.34
CA ILE A 693 46.17 -28.00 6.97
C ILE A 693 47.40 -27.16 6.63
N GLN A 694 48.49 -27.81 6.27
CA GLN A 694 49.72 -27.11 5.89
C GLN A 694 49.70 -26.84 4.39
N LEU A 695 49.68 -25.56 4.00
CA LEU A 695 49.79 -25.15 2.61
C LEU A 695 51.26 -25.17 2.19
N ARG A 696 51.57 -25.92 1.13
CA ARG A 696 52.91 -25.94 0.56
C ARG A 696 53.02 -25.00 -0.63
N MET A 697 54.24 -24.55 -0.88
CA MET A 697 54.51 -23.66 -2.02
C MET A 697 54.19 -24.32 -3.36
N GLU A 698 54.32 -25.64 -3.47
CA GLU A 698 54.02 -26.44 -4.66
C GLU A 698 52.54 -26.28 -5.08
N GLU A 699 51.62 -26.40 -4.13
CA GLU A 699 50.17 -26.30 -4.35
C GLU A 699 49.78 -24.89 -4.82
N ILE A 700 50.38 -23.87 -4.20
CA ILE A 700 50.17 -22.47 -4.57
C ILE A 700 50.70 -22.19 -5.98
N VAL A 701 51.90 -22.64 -6.32
CA VAL A 701 52.50 -22.44 -7.65
C VAL A 701 51.68 -23.10 -8.76
N ILE A 702 51.15 -24.30 -8.52
CA ILE A 702 50.23 -24.98 -9.45
C ILE A 702 48.96 -24.14 -9.65
N CYS A 703 48.38 -23.62 -8.57
CA CYS A 703 47.18 -22.79 -8.64
C CYS A 703 47.45 -21.43 -9.32
N ILE A 704 48.62 -20.84 -9.11
CA ILE A 704 49.06 -19.62 -9.81
C ILE A 704 49.08 -19.89 -11.32
N LYS A 705 49.76 -20.94 -11.77
CA LYS A 705 49.79 -21.29 -13.19
C LYS A 705 48.39 -21.45 -13.77
N ARG A 706 47.53 -22.24 -13.12
CA ARG A 706 46.14 -22.43 -13.55
C ARG A 706 45.37 -21.11 -13.64
N GLU A 707 45.61 -20.18 -12.71
CA GLU A 707 44.99 -18.86 -12.73
C GLU A 707 45.51 -17.99 -13.89
N TYR A 708 46.81 -18.06 -14.20
CA TYR A 708 47.39 -17.39 -15.37
C TYR A 708 46.90 -17.97 -16.70
N ASP A 709 46.75 -19.29 -16.78
CA ASP A 709 46.17 -19.99 -17.94
C ASP A 709 44.72 -19.53 -18.16
N LYS A 710 43.91 -19.43 -17.09
CA LYS A 710 42.54 -18.88 -17.15
C LYS A 710 42.51 -17.43 -17.62
N LEU A 711 43.48 -16.61 -17.20
CA LEU A 711 43.61 -15.22 -17.62
C LEU A 711 44.18 -15.07 -19.03
N ASN A 712 44.55 -16.18 -19.70
CA ASN A 712 45.20 -16.22 -21.00
C ASN A 712 46.47 -15.35 -21.04
N ARG A 713 47.23 -15.35 -19.93
CA ARG A 713 48.49 -14.62 -19.79
C ARG A 713 49.65 -15.60 -19.88
N SER A 714 50.57 -15.40 -20.84
CA SER A 714 51.79 -16.19 -20.91
C SER A 714 52.74 -15.84 -19.76
N VAL A 715 53.24 -16.87 -19.09
CA VAL A 715 54.21 -16.77 -17.99
C VAL A 715 55.46 -17.52 -18.41
N SER A 716 56.63 -16.87 -18.33
CA SER A 716 57.88 -17.55 -18.63
C SER A 716 58.23 -18.54 -17.52
N LEU A 717 58.83 -19.68 -17.87
CA LEU A 717 59.29 -20.66 -16.88
C LEU A 717 60.29 -20.05 -15.89
N GLU A 718 61.04 -19.04 -16.33
CA GLU A 718 61.98 -18.27 -15.51
C GLU A 718 61.31 -17.53 -14.34
N GLN A 719 60.06 -17.06 -14.50
CA GLN A 719 59.31 -16.36 -13.43
C GLN A 719 58.97 -17.28 -12.26
N PHE A 720 58.93 -18.60 -12.47
CA PHE A 720 58.70 -19.58 -11.40
C PHE A 720 59.99 -19.96 -10.65
N GLY A 721 61.15 -19.49 -11.09
CA GLY A 721 62.44 -19.68 -10.41
C GLY A 721 62.72 -21.14 -10.05
N VAL A 722 62.89 -21.40 -8.75
CA VAL A 722 63.18 -22.75 -8.21
C VAL A 722 62.08 -23.77 -8.53
N TYR A 723 60.85 -23.31 -8.76
CA TYR A 723 59.68 -24.14 -9.04
C TYR A 723 59.44 -24.39 -10.53
N ALA A 724 60.29 -23.89 -11.43
CA ALA A 724 60.15 -24.06 -12.88
C ALA A 724 60.07 -25.54 -13.30
N LYS A 725 60.91 -26.40 -12.71
CA LYS A 725 60.93 -27.85 -12.98
C LYS A 725 59.61 -28.55 -12.62
N LEU A 726 58.89 -28.05 -11.61
CA LEU A 726 57.59 -28.59 -11.21
C LEU A 726 56.53 -28.26 -12.27
N ILE A 727 56.58 -27.04 -12.81
CA ILE A 727 55.68 -26.59 -13.87
C ILE A 727 55.93 -27.30 -15.21
N GLU A 728 57.19 -27.59 -15.55
CA GLU A 728 57.56 -28.37 -16.73
C GLU A 728 56.96 -29.78 -16.70
N ARG A 729 57.02 -30.47 -15.55
CA ARG A 729 56.42 -31.80 -15.40
C ARG A 729 54.91 -31.79 -15.63
N ILE A 730 54.23 -30.72 -15.23
CA ILE A 730 52.78 -30.55 -15.40
C ILE A 730 52.41 -30.15 -16.83
N ASN A 731 53.31 -29.52 -17.58
CA ASN A 731 53.09 -29.23 -19.00
C ASN A 731 53.28 -30.46 -19.89
N ASN A 732 54.14 -31.39 -19.47
CA ASN A 732 54.55 -32.55 -20.26
C ASN A 732 53.79 -33.84 -19.93
N GLY A 733 52.91 -33.82 -18.93
CA GLY A 733 52.03 -34.93 -18.53
C GLY A 733 50.58 -34.50 -18.57
#